data_AF-A0A0U9H872-F1
#
_entry.id   AF-A0A0U9H872-F1
#
_cell.length_a   1.000
_cell.length_b   1.000
_cell.length_c   1.000
_cell.angle_alpha   90.00
_cell.angle_beta   90.00
_cell.angle_gamma   90.00
#
_symmetry.space_group_name_H-M   'P 1'
#
loop_
_entity.id
_entity.type
_entity.pdbx_description
1 polymer ?
#
loop_
_entity_poly.entity_id
_entity_poly.type
_entity_poly.pdbx_seq_one_letter_code
_entity_poly.pdbx_strand_id
1 'polypeptide(L)'
;MGSWKDRLKRWLVCSLERIIGKLKAPPITPLYDDLTPSEDIDKDGIYARAIRSGLENEKVYNIAITGPYGSGKSSVLRTFEKNHKQTYQFLNISLATFGSKINTPSGISENNEVGGGHGNERALEKSILQQMIYRVRDRTIPFSRFRKIKHMKSRQTIQQLFLFLTFIAGVIYFFVPHLFGTLYENTLLNQSEESFSLAGSILLLFFISVYGLFLLKQIYRFLRGNLNFNKVTIANASLEMGKTNDDNSIFDKFIDEILYFFQATKYDVVLFEDLDRFDSLDIFERLRELNALINNSELLKRRVVFIYAIKDDIFGQIDTVEHSRNRTKFFDFIIPVIPILHASNSVEVLRDRLTESPYIDDIDPSFLQDVSLYVDDMRILKNIYTEFDIYKKKLGEDLELDTNKLLGLIIYKNLYPVDFSELQYNRGLVYQMMMQKDTVIEQQLTELNDRIEQMEQKIEAAKDEQLVSIEELQQIYSKSLNARIGGYNQYIRLNNTNFGNNNATITASFFEQLKNAQKVSYNLGNGHKTSTIDEIATVFDSKDNYFERETSIELKKEDKLESFKQQISQLKSEKMEVHDLSLKELIAKSDKKVFPAELLDKDLLVYLLRHGYIDDTYNHYISYFYPGSLTKRDMDFILSVKNYKARDFSYSLQHVEKVISRLRISEFKQVEILNSDLLDFILDKEKYQDLYKVMLSQLTNEQDTSFQFIMEFKKRTAHKQLFINSLCHNWDNIWVYIVEVSILSDEEIQAFLADILHFADVPDIAELNKEEKLAAYLAEFDDYLVVSEDLPSVKEQDILARLQVKFTNTVHLRPKEELYTYVVENNLYQINKQTLSDILQGEISNLTYSAIEDANVKNVLAYIDQNINVFVREVLLDQEISQETEDAIIKLLNRNDLYKSLKERIIEQQALRIQDITEVDQELWKVLLEEDKLTTSWHNVFQYFKVRQAFDETMVDYLNDTYHAHELSKYCLADEDTIEEEECHILSKEIMKSEEIKNASFEKLAASITKWNFYKTDGLPESRVRIMIENKVLSLTVDNYEDIKANHPGLHLFLLEENIERFVNHHDEYVLNIEEIEALFYSNVPDTYKTKLVKQINPVILTDSEKVLDFAGEVAEFIVNRGMEADAALTDALFAFDLTKNCKVRLLTSQVKTLEQDKITELLKALGPPYADITEGGKRPTILNNDLNKALLSELDRNNYISQFKPEEKRLRVFTYMR
;
A
#
# COMPACT_ATOMS: atom_id res chain seq x y z
N MET A 1 -6.15 73.27 67.80
CA MET A 1 -6.49 73.78 66.45
C MET A 1 -5.86 72.99 65.29
N GLY A 2 -4.63 72.45 65.41
CA GLY A 2 -3.96 71.70 64.32
C GLY A 2 -4.63 70.38 63.91
N SER A 3 -5.08 69.57 64.88
CA SER A 3 -5.73 68.26 64.62
C SER A 3 -7.02 68.33 63.77
N TRP A 4 -7.77 69.42 63.88
CA TRP A 4 -9.04 69.58 63.14
C TRP A 4 -8.80 69.98 61.68
N LYS A 5 -7.79 70.82 61.41
CA LYS A 5 -7.37 71.16 60.04
C LYS A 5 -6.88 69.93 59.29
N ASP A 6 -6.09 69.05 59.92
CA ASP A 6 -5.59 67.83 59.27
C ASP A 6 -6.70 66.81 58.98
N ARG A 7 -7.69 66.69 59.87
CA ARG A 7 -8.87 65.84 59.63
C ARG A 7 -9.73 66.38 58.50
N LEU A 8 -9.95 67.69 58.44
CA LEU A 8 -10.72 68.32 57.37
C LEU A 8 -10.00 68.21 56.01
N LYS A 9 -8.66 68.37 56.01
CA LYS A 9 -7.84 68.25 54.80
C LYS A 9 -7.81 66.80 54.31
N ARG A 10 -7.66 65.81 55.18
CA ARG A 10 -7.77 64.39 54.81
C ARG A 10 -9.17 64.03 54.31
N TRP A 11 -10.22 64.56 54.93
CA TRP A 11 -11.58 64.32 54.46
C TRP A 11 -11.85 64.95 53.08
N LEU A 12 -11.36 66.17 52.85
CA LEU A 12 -11.42 66.84 51.54
C LEU A 12 -10.62 66.10 50.48
N VAL A 13 -9.39 65.67 50.79
CA VAL A 13 -8.53 64.90 49.89
C VAL A 13 -9.17 63.56 49.56
N CYS A 14 -9.63 62.77 50.55
CA CYS A 14 -10.31 61.51 50.29
C CYS A 14 -11.64 61.70 49.54
N SER A 15 -12.36 62.80 49.77
CA SER A 15 -13.60 63.09 49.03
C SER A 15 -13.31 63.50 47.59
N LEU A 16 -12.24 64.29 47.36
CA LEU A 16 -11.77 64.66 46.02
C LEU A 16 -11.18 63.46 45.29
N GLU A 17 -10.38 62.62 45.92
CA GLU A 17 -9.87 61.36 45.36
C GLU A 17 -10.99 60.39 45.02
N ARG A 18 -12.06 60.33 45.83
CA ARG A 18 -13.22 59.48 45.55
C ARG A 18 -14.08 60.02 44.40
N ILE A 19 -14.13 61.34 44.22
CA ILE A 19 -14.80 62.00 43.09
C ILE A 19 -13.96 61.88 41.81
N ILE A 20 -12.64 62.11 41.89
CA ILE A 20 -11.69 61.97 40.79
C ILE A 20 -11.58 60.50 40.37
N GLY A 21 -11.57 59.57 41.32
CA GLY A 21 -11.59 58.13 41.05
C GLY A 21 -12.87 57.68 40.34
N LYS A 22 -14.02 58.28 40.68
CA LYS A 22 -15.28 58.05 39.93
C LYS A 22 -15.33 58.72 38.55
N LEU A 23 -14.56 59.79 38.35
CA LEU A 23 -14.47 60.52 37.07
C LEU A 23 -13.37 59.95 36.15
N LYS A 24 -12.37 59.23 36.69
CA LYS A 24 -11.27 58.59 35.97
C LYS A 24 -11.45 57.08 35.75
N ALA A 25 -12.43 56.45 36.41
CA ALA A 25 -12.74 55.05 36.11
C ALA A 25 -13.18 54.97 34.64
N PRO A 26 -12.47 54.22 33.78
CA PRO A 26 -12.97 53.96 32.43
C PRO A 26 -14.35 53.30 32.53
N PRO A 27 -15.24 53.51 31.55
CA PRO A 27 -16.50 52.77 31.53
C PRO A 27 -16.18 51.28 31.62
N ILE A 28 -16.79 50.60 32.59
CA ILE A 28 -16.69 49.15 32.71
C ILE A 28 -17.36 48.60 31.45
N THR A 29 -16.57 48.13 30.48
CA THR A 29 -17.08 47.33 29.37
C THR A 29 -17.49 45.98 29.96
N PRO A 30 -18.79 45.62 29.91
CA PRO A 30 -19.23 44.34 30.43
C PRO A 30 -18.55 43.20 29.65
N LEU A 31 -18.14 42.15 30.36
CA LEU A 31 -17.49 40.97 29.76
C LEU A 31 -18.43 40.20 28.83
N TYR A 32 -19.74 40.29 29.08
CA TYR A 32 -20.79 39.62 28.33
C TYR A 32 -21.87 40.61 27.88
N ASP A 33 -22.50 40.32 26.75
CA ASP A 33 -23.60 41.12 26.23
C ASP A 33 -24.83 41.06 27.12
N ASP A 34 -25.50 42.20 27.28
CA ASP A 34 -26.83 42.21 27.87
C ASP A 34 -27.88 41.65 26.90
N LEU A 35 -28.93 41.04 27.46
CA LEU A 35 -30.12 40.59 26.73
C LEU A 35 -31.13 41.73 26.51
N THR A 36 -30.77 42.97 26.89
CA THR A 36 -31.65 44.11 26.75
C THR A 36 -31.60 44.66 25.32
N PRO A 37 -32.65 45.37 24.87
CA PRO A 37 -32.63 45.98 23.54
C PRO A 37 -31.46 46.96 23.39
N SER A 38 -30.67 46.76 22.32
CA SER A 38 -29.51 47.60 22.00
C SER A 38 -29.94 48.99 21.55
N GLU A 39 -29.10 49.97 21.83
CA GLU A 39 -29.34 51.38 21.52
C GLU A 39 -28.70 51.84 20.20
N ASP A 40 -28.10 50.94 19.42
CA ASP A 40 -27.40 51.26 18.16
C ASP A 40 -27.85 50.37 16.98
N ILE A 41 -29.17 50.24 16.81
CA ILE A 41 -29.80 49.51 15.70
C ILE A 41 -30.53 50.55 14.83
N ASP A 42 -30.40 50.49 13.50
CA ASP A 42 -30.83 51.50 12.48
C ASP A 42 -29.72 52.51 12.06
N LYS A 43 -28.53 52.00 11.69
CA LYS A 43 -27.38 52.83 11.27
C LYS A 43 -27.63 53.62 9.97
N ASP A 44 -28.47 53.09 9.09
CA ASP A 44 -28.92 53.69 7.82
C ASP A 44 -30.10 54.67 8.01
N GLY A 45 -30.71 54.68 9.20
CA GLY A 45 -31.76 55.61 9.63
C GLY A 45 -33.10 55.38 8.95
N ILE A 46 -33.35 54.21 8.36
CA ILE A 46 -34.60 53.92 7.63
C ILE A 46 -35.78 53.88 8.60
N TYR A 47 -35.65 53.16 9.72
CA TYR A 47 -36.73 53.04 10.70
C TYR A 47 -36.99 54.38 11.40
N ALA A 48 -35.94 55.14 11.73
CA ALA A 48 -36.06 56.47 12.30
C ALA A 48 -36.81 57.43 11.37
N ARG A 49 -36.54 57.38 10.06
CA ARG A 49 -37.30 58.16 9.07
C ARG A 49 -38.77 57.73 9.00
N ALA A 50 -39.05 56.44 9.05
CA ALA A 50 -40.42 55.92 9.02
C ALA A 50 -41.23 56.34 10.27
N ILE A 51 -40.66 56.16 11.47
CA ILE A 51 -41.30 56.57 12.73
C ILE A 51 -41.55 58.08 12.72
N ARG A 52 -40.55 58.87 12.30
CA ARG A 52 -40.67 60.32 12.18
C ARG A 52 -41.76 60.73 11.19
N SER A 53 -41.87 60.07 10.04
CA SER A 53 -42.95 60.33 9.07
C SER A 53 -44.34 60.12 9.67
N GLY A 54 -44.53 59.06 10.48
CA GLY A 54 -45.77 58.85 11.23
C GLY A 54 -46.02 59.93 12.30
N LEU A 55 -44.98 60.34 13.03
CA LEU A 55 -45.08 61.39 14.05
C LEU A 55 -45.34 62.80 13.48
N GLU A 56 -44.82 63.11 12.29
CA GLU A 56 -45.02 64.42 11.64
C GLU A 56 -46.37 64.52 10.90
N ASN A 57 -46.98 63.40 10.52
CA ASN A 57 -48.29 63.39 9.86
C ASN A 57 -49.44 63.64 10.84
N GLU A 58 -50.09 64.80 10.77
CA GLU A 58 -51.17 65.23 11.68
C GLU A 58 -52.37 64.28 11.76
N LYS A 59 -52.58 63.39 10.77
CA LYS A 59 -53.70 62.44 10.74
C LYS A 59 -53.42 61.11 11.44
N VAL A 60 -52.18 60.85 11.84
CA VAL A 60 -51.75 59.57 12.43
C VAL A 60 -51.79 59.67 13.94
N TYR A 61 -52.54 58.82 14.63
CA TYR A 61 -52.55 58.81 16.10
C TYR A 61 -52.02 57.50 16.68
N ASN A 62 -52.15 56.40 15.92
CA ASN A 62 -51.77 55.06 16.34
C ASN A 62 -50.80 54.44 15.33
N ILE A 63 -49.56 54.15 15.76
CA ILE A 63 -48.51 53.56 14.92
C ILE A 63 -48.18 52.17 15.45
N ALA A 64 -48.28 51.13 14.64
CA ALA A 64 -47.74 49.82 15.01
C ALA A 64 -46.34 49.62 14.44
N ILE A 65 -45.45 49.08 15.26
CA ILE A 65 -44.16 48.53 14.85
C ILE A 65 -44.30 47.02 14.97
N THR A 66 -44.31 46.34 13.83
CA THR A 66 -44.59 44.89 13.75
C THR A 66 -43.35 44.13 13.31
N GLY A 67 -43.32 42.83 13.55
CA GLY A 67 -42.17 41.96 13.29
C GLY A 67 -42.26 40.72 14.17
N PRO A 68 -41.59 39.60 13.84
CA PRO A 68 -41.64 38.40 14.68
C PRO A 68 -41.01 38.64 16.06
N TYR A 69 -41.16 37.69 16.98
CA TYR A 69 -40.47 37.77 18.27
C TYR A 69 -38.95 37.86 18.05
N GLY A 70 -38.25 38.62 18.89
CA GLY A 70 -36.80 38.79 18.72
C GLY A 70 -36.35 39.67 17.55
N SER A 71 -37.25 40.19 16.69
CA SER A 71 -36.87 40.94 15.48
C SER A 71 -36.16 42.28 15.70
N GLY A 72 -36.09 42.78 16.93
CA GLY A 72 -35.41 44.04 17.27
C GLY A 72 -36.32 45.26 17.40
N LYS A 73 -37.65 45.11 17.42
CA LYS A 73 -38.64 46.21 17.59
C LYS A 73 -38.31 47.16 18.74
N SER A 74 -38.10 46.62 19.95
CA SER A 74 -37.73 47.40 21.13
C SER A 74 -36.38 48.12 20.96
N SER A 75 -35.43 47.52 20.23
CA SER A 75 -34.13 48.14 19.98
C SER A 75 -34.27 49.33 19.05
N VAL A 76 -35.03 49.19 17.96
CA VAL A 76 -35.37 50.28 17.03
C VAL A 76 -36.03 51.44 17.79
N LEU A 77 -36.99 51.13 18.68
CA LEU A 77 -37.64 52.14 19.52
C LEU A 77 -36.68 52.82 20.49
N ARG A 78 -35.79 52.08 21.15
CA ARG A 78 -34.79 52.67 22.06
C ARG A 78 -33.77 53.53 21.33
N THR A 79 -33.28 53.10 20.17
CA THR A 79 -32.39 53.91 19.33
C THR A 79 -33.08 55.19 18.87
N PHE A 80 -34.34 55.10 18.41
CA PHE A 80 -35.13 56.26 18.06
C PHE A 80 -35.35 57.20 19.25
N GLU A 81 -35.74 56.66 20.41
CA GLU A 81 -35.92 57.45 21.63
C GLU A 81 -34.64 58.21 21.96
N LYS A 82 -33.50 57.52 22.04
CA LYS A 82 -32.18 58.09 22.35
C LYS A 82 -31.81 59.25 21.42
N ASN A 83 -32.00 59.05 20.11
CA ASN A 83 -31.61 60.04 19.10
C ASN A 83 -32.57 61.24 19.05
N HIS A 84 -33.80 61.10 19.54
CA HIS A 84 -34.85 62.13 19.45
C HIS A 84 -35.40 62.63 20.80
N LYS A 85 -34.71 62.37 21.93
CA LYS A 85 -35.12 62.85 23.29
C LYS A 85 -35.30 64.37 23.41
N GLN A 86 -34.65 65.13 22.52
CA GLN A 86 -34.75 66.60 22.50
C GLN A 86 -35.99 67.09 21.73
N THR A 87 -36.50 66.28 20.80
CA THR A 87 -37.63 66.62 19.91
C THR A 87 -38.96 66.12 20.47
N TYR A 88 -39.00 64.90 20.99
CA TYR A 88 -40.21 64.28 21.53
C TYR A 88 -40.04 63.89 22.99
N GLN A 89 -41.14 63.93 23.75
CA GLN A 89 -41.18 63.44 25.13
C GLN A 89 -41.92 62.10 25.19
N PHE A 90 -41.18 61.05 25.52
CA PHE A 90 -41.67 59.68 25.48
C PHE A 90 -42.16 59.20 26.84
N LEU A 91 -43.30 58.51 26.84
CA LEU A 91 -43.85 57.75 27.96
C LEU A 91 -43.79 56.26 27.62
N ASN A 92 -42.82 55.55 28.19
CA ASN A 92 -42.65 54.12 27.96
C ASN A 92 -43.48 53.33 28.96
N ILE A 93 -44.34 52.45 28.44
CA ILE A 93 -45.21 51.55 29.19
C ILE A 93 -44.83 50.14 28.74
N SER A 94 -44.25 49.36 29.65
CA SER A 94 -43.81 47.98 29.40
C SER A 94 -44.48 47.07 30.40
N LEU A 95 -45.28 46.13 29.91
CA LEU A 95 -46.08 45.27 30.77
C LEU A 95 -45.30 44.00 31.13
N ALA A 96 -44.70 43.99 32.31
CA ALA A 96 -44.11 42.80 32.90
C ALA A 96 -45.14 42.12 33.82
N THR A 97 -46.09 41.37 33.24
CA THR A 97 -46.92 40.46 34.03
C THR A 97 -46.79 39.05 33.48
N PHE A 98 -46.24 38.16 34.29
CA PHE A 98 -46.14 36.74 33.99
C PHE A 98 -47.56 36.18 33.95
N GLY A 99 -48.06 35.90 32.75
CA GLY A 99 -49.34 35.21 32.60
C GLY A 99 -49.28 33.88 33.34
N SER A 100 -50.14 33.70 34.34
CA SER A 100 -50.41 32.43 34.97
C SER A 100 -51.19 31.56 33.99
N LYS A 101 -50.52 31.00 32.98
CA LYS A 101 -50.93 29.73 32.38
C LYS A 101 -50.19 28.64 33.17
N ILE A 102 -50.74 28.26 34.32
CA ILE A 102 -50.34 27.02 34.98
C ILE A 102 -50.89 25.92 34.09
N ASN A 103 -50.03 25.37 33.23
CA ASN A 103 -50.28 24.07 32.62
C ASN A 103 -50.14 23.03 33.74
N THR A 104 -51.25 22.65 34.36
CA THR A 104 -51.30 21.38 35.10
C THR A 104 -51.21 20.23 34.07
N PRO A 105 -50.34 19.23 34.28
CA PRO A 105 -50.30 18.07 33.40
C PRO A 105 -51.57 17.25 33.58
N SER A 106 -52.27 17.08 32.46
CA SER A 106 -53.16 15.98 32.04
C SER A 106 -53.86 15.14 33.11
N GLY A 107 -55.19 15.24 33.12
CA GLY A 107 -56.07 14.16 33.59
C GLY A 107 -57.27 14.65 34.40
N ILE A 108 -58.29 15.21 33.74
CA ILE A 108 -59.74 15.02 33.94
C ILE A 108 -60.49 16.10 33.15
N SER A 109 -61.25 15.61 32.16
CA SER A 109 -62.50 16.12 31.61
C SER A 109 -62.66 17.62 31.34
N GLU A 110 -62.80 17.92 30.04
CA GLU A 110 -63.62 19.00 29.52
C GLU A 110 -64.89 19.22 30.37
N ASN A 111 -65.04 20.44 30.87
CA ASN A 111 -66.35 21.07 30.93
C ASN A 111 -66.18 22.50 30.43
N ASN A 112 -66.89 22.77 29.34
CA ASN A 112 -67.12 24.10 28.80
C ASN A 112 -67.73 25.02 29.87
N GLU A 113 -66.90 25.85 30.49
CA GLU A 113 -67.35 27.14 31.02
C GLU A 113 -66.77 28.23 30.14
N VAL A 114 -67.61 28.69 29.20
CA VAL A 114 -67.50 30.00 28.58
C VAL A 114 -67.73 31.03 29.69
N GLY A 115 -66.64 31.47 30.33
CA GLY A 115 -66.71 32.44 31.40
C GLY A 115 -65.33 32.96 31.79
N GLY A 116 -64.97 34.15 31.29
CA GLY A 116 -63.89 34.95 31.89
C GLY A 116 -62.87 35.65 30.99
N GLY A 117 -63.23 36.11 29.77
CA GLY A 117 -62.34 36.97 28.96
C GLY A 117 -62.00 38.32 29.62
N HIS A 118 -62.93 38.89 30.39
CA HIS A 118 -62.80 40.24 30.97
C HIS A 118 -61.79 40.40 32.12
N GLY A 119 -61.20 39.30 32.62
CA GLY A 119 -60.25 39.33 33.75
C GLY A 119 -58.84 39.83 33.38
N ASN A 120 -58.31 39.37 32.25
CA ASN A 120 -56.97 39.73 31.78
C ASN A 120 -56.91 41.15 31.20
N GLU A 121 -57.97 41.58 30.51
CA GLU A 121 -58.13 42.92 29.95
C GLU A 121 -58.05 44.01 31.01
N ARG A 122 -58.85 43.86 32.08
CA ARG A 122 -58.85 44.81 33.21
C ARG A 122 -57.53 44.81 33.97
N ALA A 123 -56.88 43.66 34.12
CA ALA A 123 -55.55 43.60 34.72
C ALA A 123 -54.53 44.43 33.90
N LEU A 124 -54.69 44.41 32.58
CA LEU A 124 -53.83 45.14 31.65
C LEU A 124 -54.12 46.64 31.63
N GLU A 125 -55.37 47.07 31.52
CA GLU A 125 -55.77 48.48 31.65
C GLU A 125 -55.31 49.07 32.99
N LYS A 126 -55.48 48.30 34.08
CA LYS A 126 -55.00 48.65 35.43
C LYS A 126 -53.48 48.82 35.45
N SER A 127 -52.73 47.89 34.87
CA SER A 127 -51.27 47.95 34.82
C SER A 127 -50.78 49.17 34.03
N ILE A 128 -51.38 49.44 32.87
CA ILE A 128 -51.10 50.63 32.04
C ILE A 128 -51.33 51.90 32.86
N LEU A 129 -52.52 52.04 33.46
CA LEU A 129 -52.85 53.22 34.27
C LEU A 129 -51.90 53.38 35.46
N GLN A 130 -51.57 52.28 36.15
CA GLN A 130 -50.60 52.30 37.24
C GLN A 130 -49.22 52.77 36.77
N GLN A 131 -48.71 52.25 35.65
CA GLN A 131 -47.39 52.67 35.14
C GLN A 131 -47.37 54.15 34.77
N MET A 132 -48.42 54.65 34.12
CA MET A 132 -48.56 56.09 33.81
C MET A 132 -48.50 56.93 35.09
N ILE A 133 -49.35 56.62 36.07
CA ILE A 133 -49.44 57.38 37.32
C ILE A 133 -48.14 57.24 38.13
N TYR A 134 -47.55 56.04 38.25
CA TYR A 134 -46.35 55.81 39.05
C TYR A 134 -45.07 56.43 38.46
N ARG A 135 -45.00 56.65 37.14
CA ARG A 135 -43.84 57.24 36.45
C ARG A 135 -43.53 58.68 36.88
N VAL A 136 -44.55 59.50 37.11
CA VAL A 136 -44.39 60.93 37.40
C VAL A 136 -44.27 61.24 38.89
N ARG A 137 -43.62 62.33 39.30
CA ARG A 137 -43.56 62.67 40.74
C ARG A 137 -44.93 63.17 41.20
N ASP A 138 -45.31 62.91 42.47
CA ASP A 138 -46.58 63.37 43.06
C ASP A 138 -46.83 64.87 42.88
N ARG A 139 -45.76 65.67 42.94
CA ARG A 139 -45.81 67.12 42.72
C ARG A 139 -46.17 67.56 41.29
N THR A 140 -46.06 66.66 40.31
CA THR A 140 -46.35 66.94 38.89
C THR A 140 -47.86 66.84 38.63
N ILE A 141 -48.54 65.91 39.31
CA ILE A 141 -49.99 65.69 39.23
C ILE A 141 -50.66 65.94 40.61
N PRO A 142 -50.52 67.14 41.21
CA PRO A 142 -50.95 67.40 42.58
C PRO A 142 -52.46 67.31 42.80
N PHE A 143 -53.27 67.39 41.74
CA PHE A 143 -54.73 67.28 41.81
C PHE A 143 -55.25 65.87 41.48
N SER A 144 -54.36 64.90 41.22
CA SER A 144 -54.77 63.53 40.97
C SER A 144 -55.44 62.93 42.20
N ARG A 145 -56.49 62.13 41.98
CA ARG A 145 -57.12 61.31 43.02
C ARG A 145 -56.14 60.28 43.59
N PHE A 146 -55.11 59.89 42.83
CA PHE A 146 -54.13 58.87 43.19
C PHE A 146 -52.94 59.43 43.98
N ARG A 147 -52.98 59.31 45.32
CA ARG A 147 -51.87 59.74 46.19
C ARG A 147 -50.78 58.68 46.35
N LYS A 148 -49.52 59.13 46.29
CA LYS A 148 -48.32 58.30 46.53
C LYS A 148 -47.79 58.43 47.95
N ILE A 149 -47.08 57.40 48.42
CA ILE A 149 -46.36 57.41 49.70
C ILE A 149 -45.26 58.49 49.64
N LYS A 150 -45.31 59.45 50.57
CA LYS A 150 -44.33 60.53 50.69
C LYS A 150 -43.28 60.15 51.73
N HIS A 151 -42.05 59.89 51.29
CA HIS A 151 -40.92 59.83 52.20
C HIS A 151 -40.44 61.24 52.54
N MET A 152 -40.62 61.64 53.80
CA MET A 152 -40.05 62.89 54.31
C MET A 152 -38.55 62.67 54.56
N LYS A 153 -37.69 63.53 53.99
CA LYS A 153 -36.25 63.47 54.28
C LYS A 153 -36.03 63.84 55.74
N SER A 154 -35.57 62.90 56.58
CA SER A 154 -35.36 63.15 58.03
C SER A 154 -34.52 64.39 58.30
N ARG A 155 -33.53 64.71 57.45
CA ARG A 155 -32.72 65.93 57.57
C ARG A 155 -33.54 67.22 57.42
N GLN A 156 -34.51 67.27 56.50
CA GLN A 156 -35.41 68.42 56.36
C GLN A 156 -36.39 68.50 57.53
N THR A 157 -36.91 67.36 58.01
CA THR A 157 -37.80 67.33 59.18
C THR A 157 -37.07 67.78 60.45
N ILE A 158 -35.83 67.31 60.67
CA ILE A 158 -35.00 67.72 61.81
C ILE A 158 -34.63 69.21 61.70
N GLN A 159 -34.28 69.71 60.51
CA GLN A 159 -34.04 71.14 60.30
C GLN A 159 -35.28 71.98 60.57
N GLN A 160 -36.46 71.55 60.13
CA GLN A 160 -37.72 72.24 60.39
C GLN A 160 -38.12 72.17 61.86
N LEU A 161 -37.91 71.02 62.53
CA LEU A 161 -38.15 70.85 63.96
C LEU A 161 -37.20 71.73 64.78
N PHE A 162 -35.93 71.80 64.40
CA PHE A 162 -34.95 72.70 65.02
C PHE A 162 -35.36 74.16 64.81
N LEU A 163 -35.71 74.56 63.59
CA LEU A 163 -36.17 75.93 63.30
C LEU A 163 -37.46 76.28 64.09
N PHE A 164 -38.38 75.34 64.23
CA PHE A 164 -39.61 75.50 65.01
C PHE A 164 -39.32 75.61 66.51
N LEU A 165 -38.41 74.79 67.05
CA LEU A 165 -37.95 74.89 68.43
C LEU A 165 -37.23 76.21 68.69
N THR A 166 -36.37 76.68 67.77
CA THR A 166 -35.73 77.99 67.88
C THR A 166 -36.73 79.14 67.74
N PHE A 167 -37.78 78.97 66.95
CA PHE A 167 -38.88 79.93 66.85
C PHE A 167 -39.66 80.02 68.17
N ILE A 168 -40.04 78.88 68.77
CA ILE A 168 -40.69 78.84 70.08
C ILE A 168 -39.77 79.45 71.15
N ALA A 169 -38.50 79.05 71.19
CA ALA A 169 -37.53 79.60 72.12
C ALA A 169 -37.36 81.12 71.93
N GLY A 170 -37.34 81.61 70.69
CA GLY A 170 -37.29 83.03 70.36
C GLY A 170 -38.55 83.79 70.78
N VAL A 171 -39.74 83.20 70.60
CA VAL A 171 -41.01 83.76 71.07
C VAL A 171 -41.05 83.82 72.60
N ILE A 172 -40.67 82.73 73.29
CA ILE A 172 -40.61 82.70 74.76
C ILE A 172 -39.57 83.70 75.28
N TYR A 173 -38.40 83.76 74.65
CA TYR A 173 -37.35 84.72 74.99
C TYR A 173 -37.82 86.17 74.80
N PHE A 174 -38.61 86.46 73.75
CA PHE A 174 -39.15 87.80 73.49
C PHE A 174 -40.26 88.21 74.47
N PHE A 175 -41.22 87.33 74.76
CA PHE A 175 -42.38 87.66 75.61
C PHE A 175 -42.17 87.38 77.10
N VAL A 176 -41.26 86.46 77.45
CA VAL A 176 -41.04 85.97 78.83
C VAL A 176 -39.53 85.75 79.09
N PRO A 177 -38.69 86.81 79.02
CA PRO A 177 -37.23 86.69 79.06
C PRO A 177 -36.68 86.11 80.37
N HIS A 178 -37.37 86.30 81.50
CA HIS A 178 -36.93 85.85 82.82
C HIS A 178 -36.74 84.32 82.92
N LEU A 179 -37.41 83.53 82.08
CA LEU A 179 -37.27 82.07 82.04
C LEU A 179 -35.88 81.60 81.57
N PHE A 180 -35.08 82.48 80.94
CA PHE A 180 -33.74 82.16 80.46
C PHE A 180 -32.60 82.53 81.44
N GLY A 181 -32.92 83.05 82.63
CA GLY A 181 -31.96 83.27 83.72
C GLY A 181 -30.68 84.02 83.30
N THR A 182 -29.51 83.49 83.70
CA THR A 182 -28.17 84.06 83.43
C THR A 182 -27.80 84.15 81.95
N LEU A 183 -28.52 83.46 81.06
CA LEU A 183 -28.34 83.58 79.61
C LEU A 183 -28.91 84.90 79.09
N TYR A 184 -29.96 85.45 79.72
CA TYR A 184 -30.52 86.77 79.37
C TYR A 184 -29.58 87.91 79.82
N GLU A 185 -28.97 87.76 80.99
CA GLU A 185 -28.04 88.76 81.57
C GLU A 185 -26.75 88.93 80.76
N ASN A 186 -26.32 87.88 80.05
CA ASN A 186 -25.10 87.86 79.22
C ASN A 186 -25.36 87.96 77.71
N THR A 187 -26.60 88.18 77.28
CA THR A 187 -26.93 88.38 75.87
C THR A 187 -26.69 89.83 75.42
N LEU A 188 -26.30 90.01 74.15
CA LEU A 188 -26.12 91.32 73.49
C LEU A 188 -27.33 92.26 73.59
N LEU A 189 -28.53 91.72 73.82
CA LEU A 189 -29.76 92.47 74.03
C LEU A 189 -29.84 93.19 75.39
N ASN A 190 -29.03 92.79 76.37
CA ASN A 190 -29.00 93.40 77.71
C ASN A 190 -27.68 94.14 78.04
N GLN A 191 -26.62 93.96 77.23
CA GLN A 191 -25.28 94.52 77.47
C GLN A 191 -24.81 95.57 76.45
N SER A 192 -25.67 96.10 75.59
CA SER A 192 -25.28 97.08 74.57
C SER A 192 -26.06 98.40 74.69
N GLU A 193 -25.45 99.52 74.26
CA GLU A 193 -26.09 100.84 74.21
C GLU A 193 -27.48 100.77 73.55
N GLU A 194 -28.42 101.61 74.01
CA GLU A 194 -29.86 101.54 73.71
C GLU A 194 -30.18 101.24 72.22
N SER A 195 -29.42 101.82 71.29
CA SER A 195 -29.56 101.64 69.84
C SER A 195 -29.37 100.20 69.33
N PHE A 196 -28.46 99.42 69.92
CA PHE A 196 -28.13 98.07 69.46
C PHE A 196 -29.14 97.02 70.02
N SER A 197 -29.71 97.28 71.19
CA SER A 197 -30.79 96.46 71.78
C SER A 197 -32.10 96.55 70.98
N LEU A 198 -32.41 97.74 70.44
CA LEU A 198 -33.60 98.01 69.65
C LEU A 198 -33.51 97.37 68.25
N ALA A 199 -32.33 97.46 67.61
CA ALA A 199 -32.09 96.77 66.34
C ALA A 199 -32.17 95.24 66.48
N GLY A 200 -31.62 94.67 67.56
CA GLY A 200 -31.68 93.23 67.83
C GLY A 200 -33.10 92.72 68.09
N SER A 201 -33.91 93.48 68.84
CA SER A 201 -35.31 93.11 69.11
C SER A 201 -36.19 93.22 67.86
N ILE A 202 -35.98 94.22 67.00
CA ILE A 202 -36.67 94.33 65.70
C ILE A 202 -36.32 93.16 64.78
N LEU A 203 -35.04 92.76 64.70
CA LEU A 203 -34.61 91.61 63.89
C LEU A 203 -35.21 90.30 64.40
N LEU A 204 -35.31 90.12 65.72
CA LEU A 204 -35.95 88.95 66.32
C LEU A 204 -37.46 88.92 66.00
N LEU A 205 -38.14 90.05 66.12
CA LEU A 205 -39.57 90.19 65.82
C LEU A 205 -39.85 89.98 64.33
N PHE A 206 -38.96 90.47 63.45
CA PHE A 206 -39.00 90.20 62.02
C PHE A 206 -38.82 88.70 61.73
N PHE A 207 -37.85 88.03 62.36
CA PHE A 207 -37.64 86.59 62.22
C PHE A 207 -38.87 85.80 62.68
N ILE A 208 -39.44 86.13 63.84
CA ILE A 208 -40.68 85.54 64.36
C ILE A 208 -41.82 85.75 63.36
N SER A 209 -41.99 86.96 62.82
CA SER A 209 -43.07 87.28 61.89
C SER A 209 -42.96 86.52 60.56
N VAL A 210 -41.76 86.52 59.95
CA VAL A 210 -41.50 85.84 58.67
C VAL A 210 -41.63 84.33 58.82
N TYR A 211 -41.09 83.76 59.90
CA TYR A 211 -41.20 82.32 60.15
C TYR A 211 -42.64 81.92 60.52
N GLY A 212 -43.37 82.75 61.28
CA GLY A 212 -44.79 82.55 61.57
C GLY A 212 -45.66 82.53 60.31
N LEU A 213 -45.42 83.45 59.36
CA LEU A 213 -46.09 83.45 58.05
C LEU A 213 -45.75 82.19 57.23
N PHE A 214 -44.51 81.72 57.29
CA PHE A 214 -44.10 80.46 56.68
C PHE A 214 -44.86 79.25 57.28
N LEU A 215 -45.02 79.21 58.60
CA LEU A 215 -45.82 78.18 59.29
C LEU A 215 -47.29 78.24 58.88
N LEU A 216 -47.90 79.43 58.82
CA LEU A 216 -49.27 79.61 58.35
C LEU A 216 -49.46 79.12 56.91
N LYS A 217 -48.51 79.39 56.01
CA LYS A 217 -48.50 78.84 54.64
C LYS A 217 -48.41 77.31 54.65
N GLN A 218 -47.64 76.73 55.56
CA GLN A 218 -47.51 75.28 55.70
C GLN A 218 -48.81 74.65 56.21
N ILE A 219 -49.45 75.27 57.20
CA ILE A 219 -50.76 74.89 57.76
C ILE A 219 -51.85 75.00 56.69
N TYR A 220 -51.90 76.09 55.92
CA TYR A 220 -52.85 76.26 54.82
C TYR A 220 -52.68 75.17 53.74
N ARG A 221 -51.44 74.84 53.36
CA ARG A 221 -51.15 73.72 52.44
C ARG A 221 -51.58 72.38 53.02
N PHE A 222 -51.39 72.17 54.32
CA PHE A 222 -51.80 70.95 55.00
C PHE A 222 -53.33 70.82 55.05
N LEU A 223 -54.05 71.88 55.42
CA LEU A 223 -55.51 71.92 55.50
C LEU A 223 -56.14 71.73 54.11
N ARG A 224 -55.72 72.52 53.10
CA ARG A 224 -56.23 72.37 51.73
C ARG A 224 -55.85 71.02 51.11
N GLY A 225 -54.70 70.48 51.47
CA GLY A 225 -54.26 69.15 51.06
C GLY A 225 -55.00 68.00 51.75
N ASN A 226 -55.72 68.22 52.86
CA ASN A 226 -56.33 67.13 53.63
C ASN A 226 -57.86 67.21 53.79
N LEU A 227 -58.53 68.28 53.33
CA LEU A 227 -59.97 68.48 53.53
C LEU A 227 -60.89 67.99 52.38
N ASN A 228 -60.34 67.49 51.26
CA ASN A 228 -61.17 66.80 50.24
C ASN A 228 -61.56 65.41 50.75
N PHE A 229 -62.86 65.15 50.91
CA PHE A 229 -63.41 63.95 51.58
C PHE A 229 -63.46 62.67 50.72
N ASN A 230 -63.08 62.69 49.44
CA ASN A 230 -62.88 61.47 48.64
C ASN A 230 -61.37 61.17 48.51
N LYS A 231 -60.80 60.55 49.55
CA LYS A 231 -59.39 60.13 49.56
C LYS A 231 -59.28 58.67 49.15
N VAL A 232 -58.84 58.42 47.92
CA VAL A 232 -58.51 57.07 47.46
C VAL A 232 -56.98 56.94 47.39
N THR A 233 -56.37 56.24 48.36
CA THR A 233 -54.96 55.80 48.22
C THR A 233 -54.89 54.79 47.08
N ILE A 234 -53.80 54.78 46.30
CA ILE A 234 -53.67 53.85 45.16
C ILE A 234 -53.85 52.38 45.59
N ALA A 235 -53.48 52.04 46.82
CA ALA A 235 -53.78 50.73 47.43
C ALA A 235 -55.29 50.47 47.60
N ASN A 236 -56.06 51.45 48.08
CA ASN A 236 -57.52 51.33 48.22
C ASN A 236 -58.22 51.40 46.86
N ALA A 237 -57.73 52.23 45.93
CA ALA A 237 -58.17 52.25 44.54
C ALA A 237 -57.91 50.89 43.88
N SER A 238 -56.76 50.26 44.14
CA SER A 238 -56.44 48.95 43.58
C SER A 238 -57.34 47.83 44.12
N LEU A 239 -57.92 48.01 45.31
CA LEU A 239 -58.93 47.15 45.94
C LEU A 239 -60.35 47.44 45.41
N GLU A 240 -60.72 48.70 45.18
CA GLU A 240 -61.98 49.11 44.52
C GLU A 240 -62.01 48.76 43.02
N MET A 241 -60.86 48.85 42.34
CA MET A 241 -60.67 48.41 40.95
C MET A 241 -60.74 46.88 40.82
N GLY A 242 -60.64 46.14 41.93
CA GLY A 242 -60.73 44.67 41.97
C GLY A 242 -62.07 44.14 42.51
N LYS A 243 -62.99 45.01 42.95
CA LYS A 243 -64.29 44.61 43.50
C LYS A 243 -65.42 45.38 42.80
N THR A 244 -66.08 44.73 41.83
CA THR A 244 -67.53 44.78 41.50
C THR A 244 -67.80 44.20 40.09
N ASN A 245 -68.94 43.51 39.94
CA ASN A 245 -69.53 43.03 38.67
C ASN A 245 -70.12 44.21 37.85
N ASP A 246 -69.33 45.23 37.54
CA ASP A 246 -69.67 46.23 36.51
C ASP A 246 -68.88 45.88 35.24
N ASP A 247 -69.49 46.03 34.05
CA ASP A 247 -68.87 45.73 32.75
C ASP A 247 -68.02 46.88 32.15
N ASN A 248 -67.86 48.00 32.86
CA ASN A 248 -67.25 49.22 32.30
C ASN A 248 -65.69 49.19 32.27
N SER A 249 -65.03 49.73 31.23
CA SER A 249 -63.56 49.83 31.15
C SER A 249 -62.97 50.64 32.31
N ILE A 250 -61.77 50.26 32.77
CA ILE A 250 -61.01 51.01 33.78
C ILE A 250 -60.58 52.37 33.22
N PHE A 251 -60.26 52.44 31.92
CA PHE A 251 -59.93 53.70 31.28
C PHE A 251 -61.12 54.68 31.32
N ASP A 252 -62.33 54.21 31.06
CA ASP A 252 -63.54 55.04 31.13
C ASP A 252 -63.80 55.55 32.55
N LYS A 253 -63.67 54.68 33.56
CA LYS A 253 -63.87 55.03 34.97
C LYS A 253 -62.89 56.10 35.48
N PHE A 254 -61.67 56.13 34.91
CA PHE A 254 -60.60 57.05 35.32
C PHE A 254 -60.18 58.00 34.21
N ILE A 255 -61.03 58.26 33.21
CA ILE A 255 -60.68 59.09 32.06
C ILE A 255 -60.23 60.50 32.46
N ASP A 256 -60.88 61.12 33.45
CA ASP A 256 -60.48 62.43 33.97
C ASP A 256 -59.05 62.44 34.54
N GLU A 257 -58.61 61.33 35.13
CA GLU A 257 -57.23 61.20 35.65
C GLU A 257 -56.23 61.06 34.52
N ILE A 258 -56.59 60.33 33.46
CA ILE A 258 -55.74 60.16 32.28
C ILE A 258 -55.61 61.50 31.52
N LEU A 259 -56.72 62.21 31.31
CA LEU A 259 -56.73 63.54 30.70
C LEU A 259 -55.95 64.55 31.54
N TYR A 260 -56.16 64.57 32.86
CA TYR A 260 -55.38 65.42 33.77
C TYR A 260 -53.89 65.05 33.75
N PHE A 261 -53.54 63.76 33.68
CA PHE A 261 -52.17 63.30 33.57
C PHE A 261 -51.50 63.86 32.31
N PHE A 262 -52.15 63.77 31.13
CA PHE A 262 -51.59 64.33 29.90
C PHE A 262 -51.59 65.86 29.88
N GLN A 263 -52.53 66.51 30.57
CA GLN A 263 -52.56 67.98 30.72
C GLN A 263 -51.41 68.49 31.59
N ALA A 264 -51.13 67.79 32.71
CA ALA A 264 -50.09 68.16 33.66
C ALA A 264 -48.67 67.74 33.21
N THR A 265 -48.58 66.80 32.27
CA THR A 265 -47.32 66.32 31.70
C THR A 265 -47.10 66.85 30.28
N LYS A 266 -45.89 66.65 29.74
CA LYS A 266 -45.53 67.06 28.38
C LYS A 266 -45.28 65.87 27.45
N TYR A 267 -45.81 64.68 27.76
CA TYR A 267 -45.55 63.46 26.97
C TYR A 267 -46.34 63.46 25.67
N ASP A 268 -45.66 63.58 24.53
CA ASP A 268 -46.27 63.65 23.19
C ASP A 268 -46.29 62.29 22.48
N VAL A 269 -45.47 61.33 22.94
CA VAL A 269 -45.42 59.96 22.38
C VAL A 269 -45.53 58.95 23.51
N VAL A 270 -46.43 57.98 23.38
CA VAL A 270 -46.57 56.86 24.33
C VAL A 270 -46.12 55.59 23.63
N LEU A 271 -45.10 54.93 24.18
CA LEU A 271 -44.57 53.68 23.66
C LEU A 271 -45.12 52.52 24.48
N PHE A 272 -45.86 51.63 23.84
CA PHE A 272 -46.36 50.41 24.44
C PHE A 272 -45.53 49.21 23.97
N GLU A 273 -44.90 48.52 24.92
CA GLU A 273 -44.12 47.30 24.68
C GLU A 273 -44.71 46.11 25.43
N ASP A 274 -44.56 44.90 24.86
CA ASP A 274 -45.01 43.63 25.43
C ASP A 274 -46.55 43.52 25.64
N LEU A 275 -47.36 44.33 24.94
CA LEU A 275 -48.83 44.21 24.97
C LEU A 275 -49.33 42.88 24.39
N ASP A 276 -48.61 42.36 23.41
CA ASP A 276 -48.92 41.15 22.64
C ASP A 276 -48.86 39.85 23.47
N ARG A 277 -48.25 39.87 24.66
CA ARG A 277 -48.20 38.71 25.56
C ARG A 277 -49.53 38.34 26.21
N PHE A 278 -50.52 39.24 26.14
CA PHE A 278 -51.83 39.04 26.77
C PHE A 278 -52.88 38.45 25.82
N ASP A 279 -52.52 38.27 24.54
CA ASP A 279 -53.30 37.53 23.54
C ASP A 279 -54.78 37.96 23.46
N SER A 280 -55.01 39.28 23.54
CA SER A 280 -56.33 39.92 23.46
C SER A 280 -56.28 41.04 22.44
N LEU A 281 -57.18 41.00 21.44
CA LEU A 281 -57.29 42.07 20.44
C LEU A 281 -58.07 43.28 20.97
N ASP A 282 -58.93 43.07 21.98
CA ASP A 282 -59.83 44.09 22.53
C ASP A 282 -59.08 45.25 23.19
N ILE A 283 -57.88 45.01 23.74
CA ILE A 283 -57.06 46.10 24.29
C ILE A 283 -56.68 47.13 23.22
N PHE A 284 -56.39 46.71 21.99
CA PHE A 284 -56.02 47.66 20.93
C PHE A 284 -57.21 48.54 20.54
N GLU A 285 -58.43 48.00 20.62
CA GLU A 285 -59.66 48.78 20.47
C GLU A 285 -59.77 49.84 21.59
N ARG A 286 -59.60 49.45 22.85
CA ARG A 286 -59.65 50.35 24.01
C ARG A 286 -58.56 51.42 24.01
N LEU A 287 -57.33 51.07 23.64
CA LEU A 287 -56.24 52.04 23.55
C LEU A 287 -56.42 53.02 22.38
N ARG A 288 -56.98 52.56 21.26
CA ARG A 288 -57.35 53.43 20.14
C ARG A 288 -58.47 54.41 20.53
N GLU A 289 -59.50 53.93 21.23
CA GLU A 289 -60.57 54.77 21.80
C GLU A 289 -60.01 55.81 22.79
N LEU A 290 -59.15 55.39 23.71
CA LEU A 290 -58.49 56.27 24.67
C LEU A 290 -57.67 57.36 23.99
N ASN A 291 -56.88 57.00 22.98
CA ASN A 291 -56.06 57.96 22.24
C ASN A 291 -56.92 58.97 21.47
N ALA A 292 -58.05 58.53 20.91
CA ALA A 292 -59.03 59.42 20.29
C ALA A 292 -59.63 60.40 21.31
N LEU A 293 -59.98 59.94 22.52
CA LEU A 293 -60.48 60.82 23.59
C LEU A 293 -59.44 61.84 24.06
N ILE A 294 -58.16 61.44 24.16
CA ILE A 294 -57.06 62.33 24.54
C ILE A 294 -56.88 63.44 23.49
N ASN A 295 -56.85 63.09 22.20
CA ASN A 295 -56.60 64.06 21.12
C ASN A 295 -57.81 64.93 20.76
N ASN A 296 -59.04 64.48 21.04
CA ASN A 296 -60.27 65.26 20.81
C ASN A 296 -60.68 66.12 22.03
N SER A 297 -59.96 66.04 23.15
CA SER A 297 -60.25 66.82 24.34
C SER A 297 -59.81 68.28 24.21
N GLU A 298 -60.71 69.25 24.42
CA GLU A 298 -60.35 70.68 24.45
C GLU A 298 -59.37 71.05 25.58
N LEU A 299 -59.23 70.17 26.59
CA LEU A 299 -58.29 70.35 27.71
C LEU A 299 -56.82 70.22 27.27
N LEU A 300 -56.57 69.59 26.13
CA LEU A 300 -55.25 69.33 25.57
C LEU A 300 -55.07 70.07 24.24
N LYS A 301 -54.08 70.96 24.18
CA LYS A 301 -53.73 71.73 22.97
C LYS A 301 -52.58 71.14 22.17
N ARG A 302 -52.28 69.85 22.37
CA ARG A 302 -51.14 69.15 21.76
C ARG A 302 -51.53 67.74 21.36
N ARG A 303 -50.94 67.24 20.28
CA ARG A 303 -51.16 65.88 19.76
C ARG A 303 -50.36 64.86 20.58
N VAL A 304 -51.00 63.74 20.89
CA VAL A 304 -50.38 62.57 21.53
C VAL A 304 -50.47 61.39 20.58
N VAL A 305 -49.34 60.75 20.29
CA VAL A 305 -49.28 59.57 19.40
C VAL A 305 -48.95 58.33 20.20
N PHE A 306 -49.69 57.25 19.98
CA PHE A 306 -49.44 55.95 20.60
C PHE A 306 -48.68 55.07 19.60
N ILE A 307 -47.55 54.51 20.03
CA ILE A 307 -46.75 53.56 19.25
C ILE A 307 -46.79 52.21 19.95
N TYR A 308 -47.10 51.17 19.20
CA TYR A 308 -47.31 49.81 19.70
C TYR A 308 -46.23 48.88 19.12
N ALA A 309 -45.38 48.29 19.95
CA ALA A 309 -44.47 47.23 19.53
C ALA A 309 -45.14 45.87 19.74
N ILE A 310 -45.52 45.21 18.63
CA ILE A 310 -46.30 43.96 18.65
C ILE A 310 -45.71 42.91 17.70
N LYS A 311 -45.96 41.63 17.96
CA LYS A 311 -45.69 40.56 17.00
C LYS A 311 -46.62 40.61 15.79
N ASP A 312 -46.18 40.04 14.67
CA ASP A 312 -47.02 39.91 13.46
C ASP A 312 -48.18 38.91 13.63
N ASP A 313 -47.97 37.85 14.40
CA ASP A 313 -48.91 36.74 14.62
C ASP A 313 -50.00 37.02 15.67
N ILE A 314 -49.95 38.18 16.34
CA ILE A 314 -50.97 38.61 17.32
C ILE A 314 -52.37 38.67 16.71
N PHE A 315 -52.47 38.82 15.39
CA PHE A 315 -53.75 38.87 14.71
C PHE A 315 -54.33 37.48 14.44
N GLY A 316 -53.57 36.39 14.59
CA GLY A 316 -53.98 34.99 14.36
C GLY A 316 -52.83 34.12 13.82
N GLN A 317 -52.84 32.81 14.12
CA GLN A 317 -51.82 31.84 13.65
C GLN A 317 -52.17 31.15 12.32
N ILE A 318 -53.42 31.24 11.86
CA ILE A 318 -53.90 30.65 10.61
C ILE A 318 -54.27 31.80 9.68
N ASP A 319 -53.91 31.74 8.40
CA ASP A 319 -54.29 32.81 7.46
C ASP A 319 -55.80 32.76 7.16
N THR A 320 -56.52 33.78 7.64
CA THR A 320 -57.93 34.00 7.30
C THR A 320 -58.14 35.43 6.81
N VAL A 321 -59.18 35.63 6.01
CA VAL A 321 -59.59 36.96 5.51
C VAL A 321 -59.87 37.94 6.66
N GLU A 322 -60.32 37.42 7.81
CA GLU A 322 -60.59 38.20 9.01
C GLU A 322 -59.31 38.71 9.68
N HIS A 323 -58.26 37.88 9.78
CA HIS A 323 -56.96 38.29 10.33
C HIS A 323 -56.31 39.41 9.51
N SER A 324 -56.40 39.35 8.18
CA SER A 324 -55.89 40.42 7.29
C SER A 324 -56.63 41.75 7.47
N ARG A 325 -57.94 41.72 7.78
CA ARG A 325 -58.74 42.94 8.05
C ARG A 325 -58.46 43.52 9.43
N ASN A 326 -58.23 42.68 10.44
CA ASN A 326 -57.94 43.12 11.80
C ASN A 326 -56.57 43.80 11.92
N ARG A 327 -55.58 43.40 11.10
CA ARG A 327 -54.23 43.98 11.08
C ARG A 327 -54.21 45.50 10.79
N THR A 328 -55.16 46.02 10.01
CA THR A 328 -55.25 47.46 9.68
C THR A 328 -56.38 48.19 10.40
N LYS A 329 -57.20 47.50 11.19
CA LYS A 329 -58.35 48.09 11.92
C LYS A 329 -57.91 49.04 13.04
N PHE A 330 -56.81 48.71 13.74
CA PHE A 330 -56.43 49.38 14.98
C PHE A 330 -55.36 50.47 14.84
N PHE A 331 -54.63 50.50 13.72
CA PHE A 331 -53.48 51.39 13.53
C PHE A 331 -53.62 52.23 12.27
N ASP A 332 -53.17 53.47 12.35
CA ASP A 332 -53.20 54.43 11.24
C ASP A 332 -51.93 54.31 10.38
N PHE A 333 -50.86 53.75 10.93
CA PHE A 333 -49.60 53.50 10.23
C PHE A 333 -48.90 52.25 10.79
N ILE A 334 -48.34 51.41 9.92
CA ILE A 334 -47.66 50.15 10.30
C ILE A 334 -46.24 50.17 9.74
N ILE A 335 -45.25 49.95 10.60
CA ILE A 335 -43.83 49.89 10.25
C ILE A 335 -43.35 48.44 10.51
N PRO A 336 -43.03 47.66 9.47
CA PRO A 336 -42.50 46.32 9.64
C PRO A 336 -41.00 46.37 9.99
N VAL A 337 -40.58 45.61 11.00
CA VAL A 337 -39.18 45.46 11.41
C VAL A 337 -38.67 44.11 10.96
N ILE A 338 -37.69 44.15 10.05
CA ILE A 338 -37.00 42.97 9.54
C ILE A 338 -36.12 42.39 10.66
N PRO A 339 -36.19 41.07 10.93
CA PRO A 339 -35.36 40.42 11.93
C PRO A 339 -33.87 40.63 11.67
N ILE A 340 -33.14 41.02 12.72
CA ILE A 340 -31.68 41.19 12.66
C ILE A 340 -30.97 39.84 12.59
N LEU A 341 -31.57 38.82 13.22
CA LEU A 341 -31.15 37.43 13.13
C LEU A 341 -32.22 36.61 12.42
N HIS A 342 -31.79 35.71 11.56
CA HIS A 342 -32.59 34.69 10.91
C HIS A 342 -31.73 33.41 10.81
N ALA A 343 -32.37 32.24 10.67
CA ALA A 343 -31.65 30.96 10.56
C ALA A 343 -30.55 30.96 9.47
N SER A 344 -30.72 31.75 8.40
CA SER A 344 -29.78 31.83 7.28
C SER A 344 -28.53 32.69 7.52
N ASN A 345 -28.53 33.59 8.51
CA ASN A 345 -27.40 34.47 8.83
C ASN A 345 -26.87 34.28 10.27
N SER A 346 -27.49 33.39 11.04
CA SER A 346 -27.10 33.10 12.42
C SER A 346 -25.70 32.55 12.56
N VAL A 347 -25.23 31.79 11.57
CA VAL A 347 -23.86 31.25 11.54
C VAL A 347 -22.82 32.36 11.53
N GLU A 348 -23.03 33.43 10.73
CA GLU A 348 -22.08 34.54 10.64
C GLU A 348 -22.02 35.29 11.97
N VAL A 349 -23.18 35.55 12.58
CA VAL A 349 -23.27 36.25 13.87
C VAL A 349 -22.65 35.45 15.01
N LEU A 350 -22.86 34.13 15.05
CA LEU A 350 -22.26 33.27 16.08
C LEU A 350 -20.75 33.11 15.85
N ARG A 351 -20.31 32.96 14.60
CA ARG A 351 -18.89 32.89 14.23
C ARG A 351 -18.15 34.18 14.57
N ASP A 352 -18.71 35.34 14.24
CA ASP A 352 -18.08 36.64 14.53
C ASP A 352 -17.81 36.78 16.04
N ARG A 353 -18.74 36.33 16.89
CA ARG A 353 -18.56 36.30 18.35
C ARG A 353 -17.51 35.28 18.80
N LEU A 354 -17.50 34.08 18.21
CA LEU A 354 -16.52 33.04 18.53
C LEU A 354 -15.10 33.41 18.08
N THR A 355 -14.96 34.19 17.00
CA THR A 355 -13.69 34.71 16.48
C THR A 355 -13.00 35.65 17.47
N GLU A 356 -13.77 36.31 18.34
CA GLU A 356 -13.25 37.10 19.46
C GLU A 356 -12.75 36.22 20.63
N SER A 357 -12.91 34.90 20.55
CA SER A 357 -12.49 33.92 21.56
C SER A 357 -11.34 33.02 21.05
N PRO A 358 -10.53 32.43 21.96
CA PRO A 358 -9.43 31.53 21.58
C PRO A 358 -9.90 30.13 21.12
N TYR A 359 -11.21 29.85 21.11
CA TYR A 359 -11.74 28.50 20.92
C TYR A 359 -12.21 28.21 19.48
N ILE A 360 -12.11 29.18 18.56
CA ILE A 360 -12.65 29.06 17.20
C ILE A 360 -11.98 27.92 16.41
N ASP A 361 -10.67 27.72 16.60
CA ASP A 361 -9.90 26.68 15.91
C ASP A 361 -10.24 25.26 16.40
N ASP A 362 -10.85 25.13 17.59
CA ASP A 362 -11.28 23.86 18.17
C ASP A 362 -12.70 23.45 17.73
N ILE A 363 -13.42 24.32 17.01
CA ILE A 363 -14.81 24.10 16.58
C ILE A 363 -14.83 23.78 15.09
N ASP A 364 -15.48 22.67 14.73
CA ASP A 364 -15.66 22.27 13.34
C ASP A 364 -16.54 23.30 12.61
N PRO A 365 -16.06 23.93 11.52
CA PRO A 365 -16.83 24.89 10.76
C PRO A 365 -18.15 24.33 10.21
N SER A 366 -18.18 23.05 9.83
CA SER A 366 -19.37 22.37 9.30
C SER A 366 -20.41 22.16 10.40
N PHE A 367 -19.97 21.70 11.59
CA PHE A 367 -20.82 21.61 12.77
C PHE A 367 -21.46 22.96 13.11
N LEU A 368 -20.63 24.02 13.18
CA LEU A 368 -21.11 25.36 13.52
C LEU A 368 -22.16 25.85 12.51
N GLN A 369 -21.97 25.58 11.23
CA GLN A 369 -22.92 25.94 10.18
C GLN A 369 -24.26 25.21 10.36
N ASP A 370 -24.23 23.90 10.60
CA ASP A 370 -25.43 23.08 10.74
C ASP A 370 -26.25 23.44 11.98
N VAL A 371 -25.60 23.61 13.14
CA VAL A 371 -26.33 23.91 14.39
C VAL A 371 -26.87 25.34 14.45
N SER A 372 -26.24 26.28 13.74
CA SER A 372 -26.69 27.67 13.70
C SER A 372 -28.05 27.81 13.01
N LEU A 373 -28.41 26.92 12.09
CA LEU A 373 -29.72 26.92 11.40
C LEU A 373 -30.90 26.79 12.38
N TYR A 374 -30.67 26.23 13.57
CA TYR A 374 -31.69 26.06 14.61
C TYR A 374 -31.80 27.26 15.57
N VAL A 375 -30.95 28.28 15.42
CA VAL A 375 -30.89 29.46 16.29
C VAL A 375 -31.31 30.70 15.50
N ASP A 376 -32.56 31.14 15.66
CA ASP A 376 -33.15 32.28 14.96
C ASP A 376 -33.37 33.53 15.85
N ASP A 377 -33.26 33.40 17.17
CA ASP A 377 -33.41 34.50 18.13
C ASP A 377 -32.05 35.01 18.67
N MET A 378 -31.83 36.33 18.57
CA MET A 378 -30.58 36.99 18.99
C MET A 378 -30.30 36.89 20.49
N ARG A 379 -31.33 36.83 21.35
CA ARG A 379 -31.14 36.63 22.79
C ARG A 379 -30.68 35.21 23.09
N ILE A 380 -31.25 34.23 22.40
CA ILE A 380 -30.83 32.82 22.52
C ILE A 380 -29.37 32.69 22.07
N LEU A 381 -29.02 33.25 20.91
CA LEU A 381 -27.63 33.23 20.39
C LEU A 381 -26.64 33.86 21.38
N LYS A 382 -26.96 35.05 21.91
CA LYS A 382 -26.15 35.72 22.95
C LYS A 382 -25.96 34.85 24.20
N ASN A 383 -27.03 34.19 24.64
CA ASN A 383 -27.00 33.34 25.81
C ASN A 383 -26.20 32.05 25.56
N ILE A 384 -26.32 31.44 24.37
CA ILE A 384 -25.51 30.29 23.94
C ILE A 384 -24.02 30.61 24.04
N TYR A 385 -23.57 31.73 23.44
CA TYR A 385 -22.16 32.13 23.50
C TYR A 385 -21.70 32.37 24.95
N THR A 386 -22.51 33.09 25.73
CA THR A 386 -22.19 33.41 27.13
C THR A 386 -22.07 32.15 27.98
N GLU A 387 -23.01 31.22 27.88
CA GLU A 387 -22.97 29.97 28.62
C GLU A 387 -21.84 29.07 28.14
N PHE A 388 -21.59 29.00 26.84
CA PHE A 388 -20.46 28.24 26.29
C PHE A 388 -19.12 28.72 26.83
N ASP A 389 -18.85 30.03 26.80
CA ASP A 389 -17.61 30.60 27.34
C ASP A 389 -17.46 30.32 28.84
N ILE A 390 -18.54 30.45 29.62
CA ILE A 390 -18.53 30.15 31.05
C ILE A 390 -18.26 28.66 31.30
N TYR A 391 -18.94 27.76 30.60
CA TYR A 391 -18.74 26.31 30.77
C TYR A 391 -17.35 25.89 30.33
N LYS A 392 -16.83 26.39 29.20
CA LYS A 392 -15.48 26.06 28.72
C LYS A 392 -14.42 26.53 29.72
N LYS A 393 -14.56 27.73 30.28
CA LYS A 393 -13.66 28.23 31.33
C LYS A 393 -13.75 27.43 32.64
N LYS A 394 -14.95 26.97 33.02
CA LYS A 394 -15.16 26.27 34.29
C LYS A 394 -14.85 24.78 34.24
N LEU A 395 -15.22 24.10 33.17
CA LEU A 395 -15.00 22.65 33.02
C LEU A 395 -13.69 22.35 32.31
N GLY A 396 -13.23 23.22 31.42
CA GLY A 396 -11.98 23.04 30.67
C GLY A 396 -10.71 23.19 31.52
N GLU A 397 -10.78 23.82 32.69
CA GLU A 397 -9.66 23.78 33.66
C GLU A 397 -9.50 22.37 34.27
N ASP A 398 -10.59 21.63 34.43
CA ASP A 398 -10.63 20.36 35.16
C ASP A 398 -10.47 19.13 34.24
N LEU A 399 -10.98 19.17 33.00
CA LEU A 399 -10.92 18.07 32.03
C LEU A 399 -10.70 18.58 30.60
N GLU A 400 -10.01 17.80 29.78
CA GLU A 400 -9.86 18.05 28.34
C GLU A 400 -11.13 17.64 27.57
N LEU A 401 -12.16 18.48 27.63
CA LEU A 401 -13.46 18.26 26.97
C LEU A 401 -13.46 18.64 25.49
N ASP A 402 -14.12 17.83 24.66
CA ASP A 402 -14.37 18.13 23.25
C ASP A 402 -15.22 19.39 23.07
N THR A 403 -14.70 20.38 22.33
CA THR A 403 -15.32 21.69 22.18
C THR A 403 -16.63 21.64 21.39
N ASN A 404 -16.74 20.76 20.39
CA ASN A 404 -17.96 20.62 19.58
C ASN A 404 -19.08 19.98 20.42
N LYS A 405 -18.77 18.93 21.18
CA LYS A 405 -19.75 18.31 22.11
C LYS A 405 -20.23 19.31 23.16
N LEU A 406 -19.31 20.10 23.73
CA LEU A 406 -19.68 21.13 24.70
C LEU A 406 -20.61 22.18 24.09
N LEU A 407 -20.27 22.74 22.92
CA LEU A 407 -21.11 23.71 22.24
C LEU A 407 -22.48 23.12 21.88
N GLY A 408 -22.52 21.90 21.35
CA GLY A 408 -23.76 21.19 21.03
C GLY A 408 -24.66 21.00 22.26
N LEU A 409 -24.08 20.65 23.39
CA LEU A 409 -24.80 20.53 24.66
C LEU A 409 -25.35 21.88 25.15
N ILE A 410 -24.60 22.98 25.00
CA ILE A 410 -25.07 24.32 25.38
C ILE A 410 -26.19 24.81 24.45
N ILE A 411 -26.12 24.50 23.15
CA ILE A 411 -27.20 24.80 22.21
C ILE A 411 -28.46 23.99 22.58
N TYR A 412 -28.31 22.70 22.88
CA TYR A 412 -29.39 21.86 23.42
C TYR A 412 -30.02 22.46 24.67
N LYS A 413 -29.20 22.86 25.65
CA LYS A 413 -29.68 23.50 26.90
C LYS A 413 -30.52 24.76 26.65
N ASN A 414 -30.13 25.57 25.66
CA ASN A 414 -30.81 26.84 25.37
C ASN A 414 -32.11 26.66 24.57
N LEU A 415 -32.16 25.71 23.64
CA LEU A 415 -33.33 25.47 22.79
C LEU A 415 -34.34 24.50 23.42
N TYR A 416 -33.88 23.53 24.23
CA TYR A 416 -34.72 22.54 24.91
C TYR A 416 -34.44 22.47 26.42
N PRO A 417 -34.64 23.57 27.17
CA PRO A 417 -34.25 23.67 28.58
C PRO A 417 -34.97 22.70 29.51
N VAL A 418 -36.21 22.29 29.18
CA VAL A 418 -36.98 21.32 29.98
C VAL A 418 -36.35 19.94 29.87
N ASP A 419 -36.09 19.47 28.66
CA ASP A 419 -35.49 18.16 28.42
C ASP A 419 -34.05 18.11 28.96
N PHE A 420 -33.27 19.18 28.79
CA PHE A 420 -31.93 19.29 29.38
C PHE A 420 -31.97 19.23 30.91
N SER A 421 -32.97 19.85 31.55
CA SER A 421 -33.15 19.74 33.00
C SER A 421 -33.46 18.31 33.42
N GLU A 422 -34.26 17.57 32.66
CA GLU A 422 -34.53 16.16 32.93
C GLU A 422 -33.27 15.29 32.74
N LEU A 423 -32.42 15.60 31.76
CA LEU A 423 -31.15 14.89 31.52
C LEU A 423 -30.23 14.93 32.75
N GLN A 424 -30.23 16.03 33.51
CA GLN A 424 -29.47 16.15 34.77
C GLN A 424 -29.91 15.17 35.85
N TYR A 425 -31.15 14.69 35.77
CA TYR A 425 -31.72 13.69 36.68
C TYR A 425 -31.83 12.31 36.05
N ASN A 426 -31.09 12.06 34.96
CA ASN A 426 -31.15 10.81 34.18
C ASN A 426 -32.58 10.51 33.69
N ARG A 427 -33.23 11.51 33.11
CA ARG A 427 -34.57 11.46 32.52
C ARG A 427 -34.62 12.28 31.22
N GLY A 428 -35.75 12.29 30.54
CA GLY A 428 -35.92 13.03 29.29
C GLY A 428 -35.59 12.20 28.03
N LEU A 429 -35.84 12.79 26.87
CA LEU A 429 -35.77 12.14 25.56
C LEU A 429 -34.34 11.73 25.20
N VAL A 430 -33.37 12.62 25.45
CA VAL A 430 -31.94 12.32 25.21
C VAL A 430 -31.48 11.15 26.08
N TYR A 431 -31.86 11.13 27.37
CA TYR A 431 -31.52 10.02 28.26
C TYR A 431 -32.18 8.70 27.85
N GLN A 432 -33.46 8.75 27.43
CA GLN A 432 -34.15 7.57 26.90
C GLN A 432 -33.40 6.96 25.70
N MET A 433 -32.88 7.80 24.80
CA MET A 433 -32.05 7.34 23.68
C MET A 433 -30.77 6.65 24.17
N MET A 434 -30.11 7.17 25.21
CA MET A 434 -28.93 6.53 25.81
C MET A 434 -29.26 5.14 26.38
N MET A 435 -30.43 4.97 26.99
CA MET A 435 -30.88 3.69 27.54
C MET A 435 -31.38 2.70 26.49
N GLN A 436 -31.81 3.17 25.31
CA GLN A 436 -32.19 2.30 24.21
C GLN A 436 -31.02 1.62 23.51
N LYS A 437 -29.77 2.01 23.82
CA LYS A 437 -28.55 1.44 23.22
C LYS A 437 -28.54 -0.09 23.24
N ASP A 438 -28.80 -0.71 24.38
CA ASP A 438 -28.82 -2.17 24.52
C ASP A 438 -29.95 -2.81 23.71
N THR A 439 -31.12 -2.16 23.65
CA THR A 439 -32.25 -2.62 22.83
C THR A 439 -31.94 -2.56 21.33
N VAL A 440 -31.24 -1.51 20.87
CA VAL A 440 -30.78 -1.39 19.48
C VAL A 440 -29.75 -2.46 19.15
N ILE A 441 -28.83 -2.74 20.08
CA ILE A 441 -27.86 -3.84 19.95
C ILE A 441 -28.59 -5.18 19.82
N GLU A 442 -29.56 -5.49 20.67
CA GLU A 442 -30.34 -6.73 20.59
C GLU A 442 -31.10 -6.87 19.27
N GLN A 443 -31.67 -5.77 18.75
CA GLN A 443 -32.33 -5.76 17.44
C GLN A 443 -31.33 -6.08 16.31
N GLN A 444 -30.16 -5.44 16.29
CA GLN A 444 -29.13 -5.71 15.29
C GLN A 444 -28.58 -7.15 15.39
N LEU A 445 -28.37 -7.66 16.60
CA LEU A 445 -27.96 -9.05 16.81
C LEU A 445 -29.00 -10.04 16.32
N THR A 446 -30.29 -9.74 16.51
CA THR A 446 -31.40 -10.56 16.00
C THR A 446 -31.39 -10.57 14.47
N GLU A 447 -31.28 -9.41 13.82
CA GLU A 447 -31.21 -9.33 12.35
C GLU A 447 -29.99 -10.05 11.77
N LEU A 448 -28.82 -9.94 12.42
CA LEU A 448 -27.61 -10.66 12.02
C LEU A 448 -27.76 -12.18 12.20
N ASN A 449 -28.35 -12.63 13.31
CA ASN A 449 -28.64 -14.04 13.54
C ASN A 449 -29.60 -14.60 12.47
N ASP A 450 -30.68 -13.88 12.17
CA ASP A 450 -31.65 -14.29 11.15
C ASP A 450 -30.98 -14.42 9.78
N ARG A 451 -30.06 -13.51 9.43
CA ARG A 451 -29.28 -13.59 8.18
C ARG A 451 -28.31 -14.76 8.15
N ILE A 452 -27.60 -15.01 9.26
CA ILE A 452 -26.71 -16.16 9.40
C ILE A 452 -27.52 -17.45 9.24
N GLU A 453 -28.64 -17.57 9.94
CA GLU A 453 -29.52 -18.75 9.88
C GLU A 453 -30.05 -18.97 8.46
N GLN A 454 -30.53 -17.91 7.78
CA GLN A 454 -30.97 -18.02 6.38
C GLN A 454 -29.87 -18.48 5.42
N MET A 455 -28.62 -18.07 5.65
CA MET A 455 -27.48 -18.52 4.84
C MET A 455 -27.06 -19.95 5.16
N GLU A 456 -27.03 -20.33 6.44
CA GLU A 456 -26.75 -21.70 6.88
C GLU A 456 -27.80 -22.67 6.35
N GLN A 457 -29.09 -22.31 6.37
CA GLN A 457 -30.18 -23.10 5.76
C GLN A 457 -30.00 -23.28 4.25
N LYS A 458 -29.56 -22.24 3.52
CA LYS A 458 -29.26 -22.35 2.08
C LYS A 458 -28.08 -23.28 1.78
N ILE A 459 -27.04 -23.25 2.61
CA ILE A 459 -25.90 -24.17 2.49
C ILE A 459 -26.34 -25.60 2.75
N GLU A 460 -27.16 -25.85 3.78
CA GLU A 460 -27.64 -27.20 4.10
C GLU A 460 -28.53 -27.75 2.98
N ALA A 461 -29.46 -26.93 2.46
CA ALA A 461 -30.26 -27.29 1.29
C ALA A 461 -29.40 -27.62 0.04
N ALA A 462 -28.29 -26.90 -0.16
CA ALA A 462 -27.33 -27.19 -1.22
C ALA A 462 -26.55 -28.50 -1.01
N LYS A 463 -26.25 -28.89 0.24
CA LYS A 463 -25.62 -30.20 0.54
C LYS A 463 -26.60 -31.37 0.35
N ASP A 464 -27.85 -31.19 0.78
CA ASP A 464 -28.90 -32.20 0.71
C ASP A 464 -29.41 -32.44 -0.72
N GLU A 465 -29.26 -31.44 -1.61
CA GLU A 465 -29.55 -31.59 -3.02
C GLU A 465 -28.69 -32.73 -3.61
N GLN A 466 -29.29 -33.64 -4.35
CA GLN A 466 -28.59 -34.81 -4.93
C GLN A 466 -28.15 -34.56 -6.37
N LEU A 467 -28.83 -33.66 -7.07
CA LEU A 467 -28.55 -33.34 -8.47
C LEU A 467 -27.34 -32.40 -8.57
N VAL A 468 -26.57 -32.54 -9.65
CA VAL A 468 -25.32 -31.78 -9.86
C VAL A 468 -25.46 -30.76 -10.99
N SER A 469 -26.45 -30.91 -11.87
CA SER A 469 -26.68 -29.99 -12.99
C SER A 469 -28.13 -29.53 -13.11
N ILE A 470 -28.30 -28.29 -13.57
CA ILE A 470 -29.64 -27.70 -13.82
C ILE A 470 -30.32 -28.46 -14.97
N GLU A 471 -29.55 -28.96 -15.94
CA GLU A 471 -30.05 -29.76 -17.04
C GLU A 471 -30.72 -31.06 -16.54
N GLU A 472 -30.15 -31.71 -15.53
CA GLU A 472 -30.71 -32.91 -14.91
C GLU A 472 -32.02 -32.59 -14.16
N LEU A 473 -32.04 -31.50 -13.40
CA LEU A 473 -33.23 -31.00 -12.71
C LEU A 473 -34.36 -30.68 -13.71
N GLN A 474 -34.05 -29.96 -14.78
CA GLN A 474 -35.01 -29.61 -15.82
C GLN A 474 -35.55 -30.84 -16.53
N GLN A 475 -34.76 -31.88 -16.79
CA GLN A 475 -35.24 -33.14 -17.37
C GLN A 475 -36.23 -33.86 -16.45
N ILE A 476 -35.94 -33.95 -15.15
CA ILE A 476 -36.80 -34.60 -14.15
C ILE A 476 -38.15 -33.88 -14.04
N TYR A 477 -38.13 -32.54 -13.92
CA TYR A 477 -39.35 -31.74 -13.79
C TYR A 477 -40.13 -31.68 -15.10
N SER A 478 -39.45 -31.54 -16.25
CA SER A 478 -40.09 -31.60 -17.57
C SER A 478 -40.79 -32.94 -17.79
N LYS A 479 -40.14 -34.06 -17.47
CA LYS A 479 -40.75 -35.39 -17.59
C LYS A 479 -42.02 -35.51 -16.73
N SER A 480 -41.96 -35.01 -15.50
CA SER A 480 -43.06 -35.09 -14.53
C SER A 480 -44.25 -34.20 -14.93
N LEU A 481 -43.97 -32.98 -15.40
CA LEU A 481 -45.00 -32.08 -15.92
C LEU A 481 -45.59 -32.61 -17.23
N ASN A 482 -44.76 -33.08 -18.17
CA ASN A 482 -45.22 -33.70 -19.42
C ASN A 482 -46.11 -34.93 -19.18
N ALA A 483 -45.82 -35.74 -18.16
CA ALA A 483 -46.67 -36.87 -17.77
C ALA A 483 -48.06 -36.43 -17.25
N ARG A 484 -48.18 -35.23 -16.68
CA ARG A 484 -49.47 -34.67 -16.24
C ARG A 484 -50.30 -34.12 -17.41
N ILE A 485 -49.67 -33.66 -18.49
CA ILE A 485 -50.32 -33.03 -19.67
C ILE A 485 -50.44 -33.96 -20.89
N GLY A 486 -50.41 -35.29 -20.71
CA GLY A 486 -50.35 -36.27 -21.79
C GLY A 486 -51.66 -36.56 -22.54
N GLY A 487 -52.79 -35.99 -22.11
CA GLY A 487 -54.12 -36.21 -22.70
C GLY A 487 -54.55 -35.13 -23.71
N TYR A 488 -55.56 -35.45 -24.52
CA TYR A 488 -56.14 -34.52 -25.50
C TYR A 488 -56.71 -33.29 -24.79
N ASN A 489 -56.39 -32.07 -25.27
CA ASN A 489 -56.76 -30.78 -24.67
C ASN A 489 -56.16 -30.47 -23.28
N GLN A 490 -55.08 -31.16 -22.85
CA GLN A 490 -54.36 -30.82 -21.63
C GLN A 490 -53.19 -29.86 -21.92
N TYR A 491 -53.04 -28.82 -21.10
CA TYR A 491 -51.97 -27.81 -21.25
C TYR A 491 -51.70 -27.03 -19.96
N ILE A 492 -50.51 -26.46 -19.86
CA ILE A 492 -50.16 -25.37 -18.93
C ILE A 492 -49.97 -24.11 -19.77
N ARG A 493 -50.66 -23.03 -19.42
CA ARG A 493 -50.59 -21.74 -20.09
C ARG A 493 -49.87 -20.73 -19.20
N LEU A 494 -48.74 -20.25 -19.70
CA LEU A 494 -47.97 -19.15 -19.12
C LEU A 494 -48.24 -17.89 -19.95
N ASN A 495 -48.86 -16.88 -19.36
CA ASN A 495 -49.32 -15.67 -20.04
C ASN A 495 -50.20 -16.01 -21.27
N ASN A 496 -49.63 -15.93 -22.48
CA ASN A 496 -50.29 -16.23 -23.76
C ASN A 496 -49.78 -17.47 -24.47
N THR A 497 -48.84 -18.20 -23.87
CA THR A 497 -48.21 -19.38 -24.47
C THR A 497 -48.74 -20.64 -23.81
N ASN A 498 -49.24 -21.59 -24.61
CA ASN A 498 -49.67 -22.91 -24.13
C ASN A 498 -48.54 -23.93 -24.31
N PHE A 499 -48.27 -24.70 -23.25
CA PHE A 499 -47.34 -25.82 -23.21
C PHE A 499 -48.17 -27.10 -22.99
N GLY A 500 -48.04 -28.07 -23.89
CA GLY A 500 -48.98 -29.20 -24.03
C GLY A 500 -50.02 -29.01 -25.15
N ASN A 501 -50.62 -30.12 -25.60
CA ASN A 501 -51.48 -30.27 -26.78
C ASN A 501 -50.68 -30.27 -28.11
N ASN A 502 -50.26 -31.46 -28.55
CA ASN A 502 -49.64 -31.83 -29.85
C ASN A 502 -48.45 -31.02 -30.42
N ASN A 503 -48.09 -29.82 -29.93
CA ASN A 503 -47.08 -28.97 -30.59
C ASN A 503 -46.02 -28.30 -29.67
N ALA A 504 -46.04 -28.48 -28.33
CA ALA A 504 -44.98 -27.97 -27.46
C ALA A 504 -44.80 -28.84 -26.21
N THR A 505 -43.74 -29.65 -26.19
CA THR A 505 -43.25 -30.37 -24.99
C THR A 505 -42.66 -29.35 -24.02
N ILE A 506 -42.81 -29.57 -22.71
CA ILE A 506 -42.09 -28.77 -21.71
C ILE A 506 -40.60 -29.05 -21.87
N THR A 507 -39.84 -27.99 -22.20
CA THR A 507 -38.38 -27.98 -22.41
C THR A 507 -37.74 -26.97 -21.45
N ALA A 508 -36.40 -26.89 -21.44
CA ALA A 508 -35.63 -25.97 -20.58
C ALA A 508 -36.17 -24.52 -20.56
N SER A 509 -36.60 -23.99 -21.71
CA SER A 509 -37.09 -22.61 -21.84
C SER A 509 -38.44 -22.35 -21.15
N PHE A 510 -39.13 -23.39 -20.69
CA PHE A 510 -40.35 -23.28 -19.89
C PHE A 510 -40.08 -22.73 -18.50
N PHE A 511 -39.01 -23.16 -17.82
CA PHE A 511 -38.74 -22.78 -16.44
C PHE A 511 -38.40 -21.29 -16.30
N GLU A 512 -37.64 -20.75 -17.26
CA GLU A 512 -37.39 -19.30 -17.35
C GLU A 512 -38.67 -18.49 -17.63
N GLN A 513 -39.57 -19.01 -18.48
CA GLN A 513 -40.86 -18.37 -18.74
C GLN A 513 -41.80 -18.46 -17.54
N LEU A 514 -41.71 -19.54 -16.76
CA LEU A 514 -42.48 -19.74 -15.54
C LEU A 514 -42.02 -18.77 -14.44
N LYS A 515 -40.71 -18.61 -14.25
CA LYS A 515 -40.10 -17.69 -13.28
C LYS A 515 -40.58 -16.24 -13.46
N ASN A 516 -40.83 -15.86 -14.71
CA ASN A 516 -41.24 -14.51 -15.11
C ASN A 516 -42.74 -14.39 -15.46
N ALA A 517 -43.56 -15.41 -15.18
CA ALA A 517 -44.97 -15.41 -15.56
C ALA A 517 -45.81 -14.50 -14.65
N GLN A 518 -46.62 -13.61 -15.25
CA GLN A 518 -47.60 -12.82 -14.49
C GLN A 518 -48.95 -13.51 -14.36
N LYS A 519 -49.27 -14.40 -15.30
CA LYS A 519 -50.50 -15.21 -15.30
C LYS A 519 -50.18 -16.66 -15.60
N VAL A 520 -50.62 -17.55 -14.71
CA VAL A 520 -50.45 -19.00 -14.85
C VAL A 520 -51.81 -19.67 -14.79
N SER A 521 -52.07 -20.59 -15.72
CA SER A 521 -53.31 -21.37 -15.77
C SER A 521 -53.06 -22.72 -16.40
N TYR A 522 -53.94 -23.69 -16.20
CA TYR A 522 -53.80 -25.03 -16.77
C TYR A 522 -55.15 -25.66 -17.09
N ASN A 523 -55.11 -26.73 -17.88
CA ASN A 523 -56.20 -27.67 -18.05
C ASN A 523 -55.62 -29.09 -18.03
N LEU A 524 -56.05 -29.92 -17.08
CA LEU A 524 -55.64 -31.32 -16.95
C LEU A 524 -56.80 -32.30 -17.26
N GLY A 525 -57.78 -31.87 -18.06
CA GLY A 525 -58.95 -32.67 -18.44
C GLY A 525 -60.22 -32.35 -17.63
N ASN A 526 -60.13 -31.47 -16.63
CA ASN A 526 -61.24 -31.05 -15.77
C ASN A 526 -61.67 -29.58 -16.00
N GLY A 527 -61.32 -29.01 -17.16
CA GLY A 527 -61.58 -27.60 -17.48
C GLY A 527 -60.43 -26.67 -17.13
N HIS A 528 -60.56 -25.41 -17.54
CA HIS A 528 -59.54 -24.37 -17.35
C HIS A 528 -59.52 -23.88 -15.90
N LYS A 529 -58.33 -23.86 -15.28
CA LYS A 529 -58.09 -23.37 -13.92
C LYS A 529 -56.95 -22.37 -13.90
N THR A 530 -57.06 -21.35 -13.06
CA THR A 530 -55.95 -20.43 -12.72
C THR A 530 -55.07 -21.08 -11.65
N SER A 531 -53.77 -20.79 -11.67
CA SER A 531 -52.75 -21.41 -10.82
C SER A 531 -51.70 -20.36 -10.40
N THR A 532 -50.87 -20.67 -9.42
CA THR A 532 -49.66 -19.89 -9.10
C THR A 532 -48.42 -20.48 -9.77
N ILE A 533 -47.31 -19.71 -9.74
CA ILE A 533 -46.00 -20.22 -10.17
C ILE A 533 -45.58 -21.41 -9.31
N ASP A 534 -45.72 -21.29 -7.98
CA ASP A 534 -45.32 -22.34 -7.04
C ASP A 534 -46.06 -23.66 -7.29
N GLU A 535 -47.38 -23.62 -7.55
CA GLU A 535 -48.18 -24.83 -7.82
C GLU A 535 -47.66 -25.58 -9.07
N ILE A 536 -47.13 -24.88 -10.07
CA ILE A 536 -46.49 -25.51 -11.23
C ILE A 536 -45.06 -25.94 -10.92
N ALA A 537 -44.31 -25.13 -10.17
CA ALA A 537 -42.92 -25.40 -9.78
C ALA A 537 -42.79 -26.63 -8.87
N THR A 538 -43.83 -26.99 -8.11
CA THR A 538 -43.94 -28.23 -7.32
C THR A 538 -44.56 -29.41 -8.09
N VAL A 539 -44.86 -29.23 -9.38
CA VAL A 539 -45.58 -30.21 -10.21
C VAL A 539 -46.91 -30.60 -9.54
N PHE A 540 -47.72 -29.61 -9.19
CA PHE A 540 -48.98 -29.79 -8.46
C PHE A 540 -48.76 -30.55 -7.14
N ASP A 541 -47.82 -30.07 -6.34
CA ASP A 541 -47.44 -30.58 -5.01
C ASP A 541 -46.97 -32.04 -4.98
N SER A 542 -46.50 -32.57 -6.12
CA SER A 542 -45.94 -33.92 -6.19
C SER A 542 -44.42 -33.97 -6.08
N LYS A 543 -43.76 -32.81 -6.09
CA LYS A 543 -42.31 -32.63 -5.94
C LYS A 543 -42.03 -31.33 -5.17
N ASP A 544 -40.81 -31.21 -4.64
CA ASP A 544 -40.31 -29.97 -4.06
C ASP A 544 -40.26 -28.84 -5.10
N ASN A 545 -40.14 -27.59 -4.67
CA ASN A 545 -40.17 -26.44 -5.57
C ASN A 545 -38.93 -26.45 -6.50
N TYR A 546 -39.16 -26.41 -7.81
CA TYR A 546 -38.10 -26.37 -8.82
C TYR A 546 -37.10 -25.22 -8.58
N PHE A 547 -37.55 -24.01 -8.23
CA PHE A 547 -36.67 -22.84 -8.13
C PHE A 547 -35.79 -22.85 -6.87
N GLU A 548 -36.28 -23.43 -5.78
CA GLU A 548 -35.49 -23.64 -4.54
C GLU A 548 -34.36 -24.64 -4.79
N ARG A 549 -34.65 -25.71 -5.54
CA ARG A 549 -33.67 -26.70 -5.96
C ARG A 549 -32.69 -26.17 -7.01
N GLU A 550 -33.17 -25.38 -7.97
CA GLU A 550 -32.31 -24.66 -8.93
C GLU A 550 -31.29 -23.79 -8.19
N THR A 551 -31.75 -23.04 -7.18
CA THR A 551 -30.87 -22.22 -6.32
C THR A 551 -29.84 -23.08 -5.58
N SER A 552 -30.26 -24.24 -5.06
CA SER A 552 -29.39 -25.20 -4.35
C SER A 552 -28.30 -25.79 -5.25
N ILE A 553 -28.63 -26.14 -6.49
CA ILE A 553 -27.67 -26.64 -7.49
C ILE A 553 -26.68 -25.53 -7.88
N GLU A 554 -27.15 -24.29 -8.07
CA GLU A 554 -26.25 -23.18 -8.36
C GLU A 554 -25.27 -22.89 -7.22
N LEU A 555 -25.71 -23.06 -5.97
CA LEU A 555 -24.89 -22.86 -4.77
C LEU A 555 -23.78 -23.91 -4.63
N LYS A 556 -23.90 -25.09 -5.24
CA LYS A 556 -22.85 -26.12 -5.26
C LYS A 556 -21.62 -25.75 -6.09
N LYS A 557 -21.69 -24.69 -6.91
CA LYS A 557 -20.51 -24.17 -7.62
C LYS A 557 -19.52 -23.63 -6.58
N GLU A 558 -18.28 -24.10 -6.64
CA GLU A 558 -17.23 -23.88 -5.63
C GLU A 558 -17.07 -22.39 -5.26
N ASP A 559 -17.07 -21.50 -6.27
CA ASP A 559 -16.99 -20.05 -6.10
C ASP A 559 -18.16 -19.45 -5.27
N LYS A 560 -19.39 -19.96 -5.44
CA LYS A 560 -20.57 -19.45 -4.71
C LYS A 560 -20.63 -19.99 -3.28
N LEU A 561 -20.22 -21.24 -3.06
CA LEU A 561 -20.19 -21.85 -1.73
C LEU A 561 -19.15 -21.17 -0.83
N GLU A 562 -17.94 -20.93 -1.36
CA GLU A 562 -16.90 -20.18 -0.63
C GLU A 562 -17.33 -18.73 -0.37
N SER A 563 -17.99 -18.07 -1.33
CA SER A 563 -18.56 -16.73 -1.11
C SER A 563 -19.59 -16.69 0.04
N PHE A 564 -20.45 -17.70 0.17
CA PHE A 564 -21.41 -17.78 1.27
C PHE A 564 -20.74 -18.08 2.62
N LYS A 565 -19.72 -18.96 2.65
CA LYS A 565 -18.92 -19.20 3.86
C LYS A 565 -18.18 -17.94 4.31
N GLN A 566 -17.60 -17.19 3.37
CA GLN A 566 -16.95 -15.91 3.64
C GLN A 566 -17.95 -14.88 4.18
N GLN A 567 -19.15 -14.78 3.60
CA GLN A 567 -20.22 -13.91 4.10
C GLN A 567 -20.68 -14.31 5.51
N ILE A 568 -20.84 -15.61 5.81
CA ILE A 568 -21.16 -16.08 7.17
C ILE A 568 -20.03 -15.73 8.14
N SER A 569 -18.77 -15.89 7.74
CA SER A 569 -17.61 -15.50 8.56
C SER A 569 -17.64 -14.00 8.86
N GLN A 570 -17.91 -13.17 7.84
CA GLN A 570 -18.04 -11.72 7.98
C GLN A 570 -19.21 -11.33 8.89
N LEU A 571 -20.37 -11.95 8.74
CA LEU A 571 -21.54 -11.72 9.61
C LEU A 571 -21.28 -12.16 11.06
N LYS A 572 -20.51 -13.25 11.28
CA LYS A 572 -20.09 -13.69 12.61
C LYS A 572 -19.10 -12.70 13.25
N SER A 573 -18.19 -12.13 12.47
CA SER A 573 -17.32 -11.02 12.93
C SER A 573 -18.13 -9.79 13.30
N GLU A 574 -19.03 -9.35 12.41
CA GLU A 574 -19.89 -8.19 12.66
C GLU A 574 -20.74 -8.38 13.92
N LYS A 575 -21.29 -9.60 14.12
CA LYS A 575 -22.03 -9.96 15.34
C LYS A 575 -21.19 -9.81 16.61
N MET A 576 -19.91 -10.15 16.58
CA MET A 576 -19.01 -9.96 17.72
C MET A 576 -18.73 -8.48 18.01
N GLU A 577 -18.79 -7.64 16.99
CA GLU A 577 -18.49 -6.20 17.07
C GLU A 577 -19.71 -5.33 17.42
N VAL A 578 -20.95 -5.82 17.29
CA VAL A 578 -22.16 -4.99 17.54
C VAL A 578 -22.19 -4.37 18.94
N HIS A 579 -21.76 -5.13 19.96
CA HIS A 579 -21.71 -4.63 21.35
C HIS A 579 -20.70 -3.47 21.54
N ASP A 580 -19.81 -3.31 20.58
CA ASP A 580 -18.68 -2.38 20.63
C ASP A 580 -18.99 -1.05 19.95
N LEU A 581 -20.05 -1.02 19.12
CA LEU A 581 -20.49 0.17 18.41
C LEU A 581 -20.90 1.29 19.37
N SER A 582 -20.46 2.51 19.05
CA SER A 582 -20.93 3.74 19.68
C SER A 582 -22.41 3.97 19.35
N LEU A 583 -23.08 4.79 20.17
CA LEU A 583 -24.49 5.14 19.91
C LEU A 583 -24.67 5.78 18.53
N LYS A 584 -23.70 6.59 18.10
CA LYS A 584 -23.64 7.18 16.75
C LYS A 584 -23.67 6.10 15.66
N GLU A 585 -22.81 5.10 15.76
CA GLU A 585 -22.70 4.02 14.78
C GLU A 585 -23.94 3.12 14.78
N LEU A 586 -24.47 2.83 15.97
CA LEU A 586 -25.73 2.09 16.13
C LEU A 586 -26.88 2.83 15.45
N ILE A 587 -27.00 4.15 15.66
CA ILE A 587 -27.99 4.99 14.98
C ILE A 587 -27.77 4.99 13.46
N ALA A 588 -26.52 5.08 12.99
CA ALA A 588 -26.20 5.10 11.56
C ALA A 588 -26.52 3.77 10.85
N LYS A 589 -26.35 2.64 11.55
CA LYS A 589 -26.70 1.30 11.05
C LYS A 589 -28.19 0.95 11.20
N SER A 590 -28.99 1.81 11.83
CA SER A 590 -30.39 1.54 12.12
C SER A 590 -31.36 2.44 11.33
N ASP A 591 -32.62 2.01 11.21
CA ASP A 591 -33.69 2.83 10.64
C ASP A 591 -34.09 3.98 11.58
N LYS A 592 -34.77 5.02 11.06
CA LYS A 592 -35.30 6.17 11.81
C LYS A 592 -36.19 5.78 13.00
N LYS A 593 -36.73 4.56 13.01
CA LYS A 593 -37.55 4.01 14.09
C LYS A 593 -36.79 3.81 15.41
N VAL A 594 -35.46 3.89 15.38
CA VAL A 594 -34.62 3.85 16.59
C VAL A 594 -34.85 5.05 17.51
N PHE A 595 -35.27 6.20 16.99
CA PHE A 595 -35.57 7.36 17.82
C PHE A 595 -36.98 7.26 18.44
N PRO A 596 -37.17 7.64 19.72
CA PRO A 596 -38.50 7.84 20.28
C PRO A 596 -39.36 8.77 19.42
N ALA A 597 -40.65 8.49 19.28
CA ALA A 597 -41.55 9.26 18.41
C ALA A 597 -41.56 10.77 18.75
N GLU A 598 -41.54 11.11 20.03
CA GLU A 598 -41.49 12.50 20.52
C GLU A 598 -40.15 13.20 20.22
N LEU A 599 -39.07 12.44 20.03
CA LEU A 599 -37.74 12.95 19.68
C LEU A 599 -37.61 13.25 18.18
N LEU A 600 -38.37 12.54 17.33
CA LEU A 600 -38.38 12.78 15.88
C LEU A 600 -38.92 14.17 15.50
N ASP A 601 -39.73 14.79 16.37
CA ASP A 601 -40.21 16.16 16.21
C ASP A 601 -39.17 17.22 16.65
N LYS A 602 -37.95 16.79 17.06
CA LYS A 602 -36.87 17.64 17.58
C LYS A 602 -35.62 17.50 16.71
N ASP A 603 -35.65 18.08 15.51
CA ASP A 603 -34.62 17.95 14.47
C ASP A 603 -33.18 18.18 14.99
N LEU A 604 -32.95 19.21 15.81
CA LEU A 604 -31.62 19.47 16.38
C LEU A 604 -31.15 18.32 17.29
N LEU A 605 -32.00 17.75 18.13
CA LEU A 605 -31.60 16.64 19.01
C LEU A 605 -31.27 15.40 18.20
N VAL A 606 -32.07 15.11 17.17
CA VAL A 606 -31.79 14.02 16.21
C VAL A 606 -30.44 14.24 15.54
N TYR A 607 -30.14 15.47 15.10
CA TYR A 607 -28.85 15.83 14.51
C TYR A 607 -27.69 15.61 15.50
N LEU A 608 -27.79 16.17 16.72
CA LEU A 608 -26.72 16.07 17.73
C LEU A 608 -26.43 14.61 18.12
N LEU A 609 -27.45 13.76 18.24
CA LEU A 609 -27.31 12.33 18.53
C LEU A 609 -26.74 11.55 17.34
N ARG A 610 -27.26 11.79 16.13
CA ARG A 610 -26.82 11.09 14.91
C ARG A 610 -25.37 11.39 14.55
N HIS A 611 -24.90 12.60 14.82
CA HIS A 611 -23.51 12.98 14.55
C HIS A 611 -22.56 12.73 15.74
N GLY A 612 -23.10 12.36 16.91
CA GLY A 612 -22.31 12.06 18.12
C GLY A 612 -21.84 13.30 18.88
N TYR A 613 -22.49 14.46 18.69
CA TYR A 613 -22.23 15.66 19.49
C TYR A 613 -22.83 15.57 20.90
N ILE A 614 -23.79 14.66 21.10
CA ILE A 614 -24.27 14.21 22.40
C ILE A 614 -24.24 12.68 22.41
N ASP A 615 -23.59 12.09 23.40
CA ASP A 615 -23.44 10.64 23.59
C ASP A 615 -23.45 10.27 25.07
N ASP A 616 -23.08 9.02 25.40
CA ASP A 616 -23.04 8.49 26.76
C ASP A 616 -21.98 9.17 27.67
N THR A 617 -21.13 10.05 27.12
CA THR A 617 -20.17 10.86 27.88
C THR A 617 -20.74 12.20 28.38
N TYR A 618 -22.01 12.51 28.09
CA TYR A 618 -22.65 13.81 28.41
C TYR A 618 -22.48 14.27 29.86
N ASN A 619 -22.38 13.33 30.81
CA ASN A 619 -22.22 13.63 32.24
C ASN A 619 -20.97 14.50 32.53
N HIS A 620 -19.90 14.32 31.75
CA HIS A 620 -18.67 15.11 31.88
C HIS A 620 -18.82 16.57 31.43
N TYR A 621 -19.89 16.87 30.69
CA TYR A 621 -20.16 18.19 30.14
C TYR A 621 -21.21 18.98 30.95
N ILE A 622 -21.94 18.31 31.86
CA ILE A 622 -22.95 18.93 32.74
C ILE A 622 -22.51 19.03 34.20
N SER A 623 -21.43 18.36 34.60
CA SER A 623 -21.00 18.28 36.00
C SER A 623 -19.50 18.57 36.17
N TYR A 624 -19.12 19.08 37.34
CA TYR A 624 -17.71 19.25 37.69
C TYR A 624 -17.04 17.92 37.94
N PHE A 625 -15.81 17.78 37.45
CA PHE A 625 -14.98 16.65 37.82
C PHE A 625 -14.35 16.88 39.20
N TYR A 626 -14.73 16.05 40.16
CA TYR A 626 -14.08 16.02 41.46
C TYR A 626 -13.00 14.94 41.47
N PRO A 627 -11.70 15.30 41.62
CA PRO A 627 -10.64 14.32 41.77
C PRO A 627 -10.93 13.45 43.00
N GLY A 628 -11.09 12.16 42.76
CA GLY A 628 -11.53 11.21 43.76
C GLY A 628 -10.83 9.87 43.56
N SER A 629 -11.59 8.86 43.16
CA SER A 629 -11.00 7.56 42.83
C SER A 629 -10.11 7.62 41.58
N LEU A 630 -10.34 8.57 40.68
CA LEU A 630 -9.57 8.82 39.46
C LEU A 630 -8.97 10.22 39.54
N THR A 631 -7.78 10.40 38.98
CA THR A 631 -7.16 11.72 38.82
C THR A 631 -7.60 12.37 37.51
N LYS A 632 -7.29 13.66 37.34
CA LYS A 632 -7.51 14.37 36.07
C LYS A 632 -6.86 13.60 34.91
N ARG A 633 -5.60 13.17 35.07
CA ARG A 633 -4.88 12.44 34.02
C ARG A 633 -5.56 11.11 33.66
N ASP A 634 -5.98 10.36 34.67
CA ASP A 634 -6.68 9.08 34.43
C ASP A 634 -7.96 9.29 33.62
N MET A 635 -8.74 10.34 33.94
CA MET A 635 -9.97 10.66 33.22
C MET A 635 -9.72 11.24 31.83
N ASP A 636 -8.71 12.09 31.68
CA ASP A 636 -8.31 12.66 30.40
C ASP A 636 -7.85 11.56 29.42
N PHE A 637 -7.24 10.48 29.91
CA PHE A 637 -6.94 9.27 29.11
C PHE A 637 -8.21 8.49 28.75
N ILE A 638 -9.12 8.24 29.71
CA ILE A 638 -10.40 7.57 29.41
C ILE A 638 -11.17 8.34 28.33
N LEU A 639 -11.24 9.66 28.46
CA LEU A 639 -11.91 10.53 27.49
C LEU A 639 -11.18 10.53 26.14
N SER A 640 -9.86 10.44 26.10
CA SER A 640 -9.11 10.43 24.85
C SER A 640 -9.36 9.13 24.07
N VAL A 641 -9.38 7.98 24.75
CA VAL A 641 -9.80 6.69 24.15
C VAL A 641 -11.23 6.78 23.62
N LYS A 642 -12.19 7.23 24.43
CA LYS A 642 -13.60 7.35 24.01
C LYS A 642 -13.86 8.33 22.88
N ASN A 643 -12.98 9.32 22.70
CA ASN A 643 -13.08 10.33 21.66
C ASN A 643 -12.15 10.07 20.46
N TYR A 644 -11.50 8.90 20.38
CA TYR A 644 -10.56 8.56 19.30
C TYR A 644 -9.45 9.61 19.10
N LYS A 645 -8.88 10.06 20.24
CA LYS A 645 -7.77 11.01 20.30
C LYS A 645 -6.59 10.31 20.95
N ALA A 646 -5.63 9.85 20.14
CA ALA A 646 -4.44 9.18 20.64
C ALA A 646 -3.61 10.13 21.52
N ARG A 647 -3.07 9.59 22.61
CA ARG A 647 -2.09 10.27 23.47
C ARG A 647 -0.72 9.65 23.27
N ASP A 648 0.28 10.37 23.76
CA ASP A 648 1.65 9.86 23.85
C ASP A 648 1.68 8.52 24.61
N PHE A 649 2.46 7.56 24.12
CA PHE A 649 2.54 6.22 24.68
C PHE A 649 3.03 6.21 26.13
N SER A 650 3.81 7.23 26.53
CA SER A 650 4.33 7.42 27.88
C SER A 650 3.40 8.22 28.81
N TYR A 651 2.18 8.54 28.37
CA TYR A 651 1.22 9.29 29.17
C TYR A 651 0.96 8.61 30.54
N SER A 652 1.31 9.31 31.63
CA SER A 652 1.34 8.69 32.95
C SER A 652 -0.05 8.49 33.56
N LEU A 653 -0.34 7.24 33.93
CA LEU A 653 -1.55 6.82 34.64
C LEU A 653 -1.25 6.54 36.11
N GLN A 654 -2.14 6.97 37.00
CA GLN A 654 -1.97 6.78 38.45
C GLN A 654 -2.83 5.63 38.99
N HIS A 655 -4.07 5.51 38.48
CA HIS A 655 -5.02 4.50 38.95
C HIS A 655 -5.46 3.57 37.83
N VAL A 656 -4.50 2.87 37.23
CA VAL A 656 -4.70 2.03 36.03
C VAL A 656 -5.85 1.02 36.18
N GLU A 657 -5.97 0.35 37.33
CA GLU A 657 -7.08 -0.59 37.58
C GLU A 657 -8.46 0.06 37.43
N LYS A 658 -8.60 1.30 37.89
CA LYS A 658 -9.85 2.04 37.77
C LYS A 658 -10.04 2.56 36.35
N VAL A 659 -8.97 2.90 35.64
CA VAL A 659 -9.02 3.20 34.20
C VAL A 659 -9.60 2.03 33.42
N ILE A 660 -9.06 0.82 33.63
CA ILE A 660 -9.56 -0.42 33.01
C ILE A 660 -11.04 -0.62 33.32
N SER A 661 -11.48 -0.41 34.57
CA SER A 661 -12.89 -0.57 34.96
C SER A 661 -13.87 0.40 34.29
N ARG A 662 -13.37 1.48 33.66
CA ARG A 662 -14.18 2.49 32.95
C ARG A 662 -14.13 2.33 31.43
N LEU A 663 -13.30 1.41 30.94
CA LEU A 663 -13.15 1.10 29.53
C LEU A 663 -13.85 -0.23 29.20
N ARG A 664 -14.39 -0.32 27.99
CA ARG A 664 -14.98 -1.54 27.45
C ARG A 664 -13.87 -2.39 26.82
N ILE A 665 -14.06 -3.71 26.80
CA ILE A 665 -13.06 -4.65 26.24
C ILE A 665 -12.67 -4.28 24.80
N SER A 666 -13.62 -3.83 24.00
CA SER A 666 -13.37 -3.41 22.62
C SER A 666 -12.62 -2.11 22.44
N GLU A 667 -12.65 -1.23 23.44
CA GLU A 667 -11.81 -0.04 23.44
C GLU A 667 -10.31 -0.45 23.51
N PHE A 668 -9.99 -1.69 23.93
CA PHE A 668 -8.62 -2.25 23.88
C PHE A 668 -8.16 -2.74 22.50
N LYS A 669 -9.03 -2.72 21.48
CA LYS A 669 -8.64 -2.92 20.08
C LYS A 669 -8.24 -1.61 19.39
N GLN A 670 -8.43 -0.47 20.04
CA GLN A 670 -8.22 0.84 19.44
C GLN A 670 -6.76 1.27 19.55
N VAL A 671 -6.26 2.08 18.62
CA VAL A 671 -4.89 2.61 18.68
C VAL A 671 -4.71 3.55 19.89
N GLU A 672 -5.77 4.21 20.32
CA GLU A 672 -5.76 5.14 21.47
C GLU A 672 -5.51 4.45 22.81
N ILE A 673 -5.68 3.12 22.90
CA ILE A 673 -5.41 2.36 24.12
C ILE A 673 -3.91 2.20 24.37
N LEU A 674 -3.08 2.38 23.35
CA LEU A 674 -1.65 2.11 23.39
C LEU A 674 -0.96 3.04 24.41
N ASN A 675 -0.73 2.51 25.61
CA ASN A 675 -0.14 3.21 26.73
C ASN A 675 0.74 2.26 27.56
N SER A 676 1.97 2.67 27.86
CA SER A 676 2.93 1.79 28.53
C SER A 676 2.52 1.45 29.96
N ASP A 677 2.02 2.42 30.74
CA ASP A 677 1.60 2.19 32.13
C ASP A 677 0.41 1.22 32.18
N LEU A 678 -0.50 1.32 31.20
CA LEU A 678 -1.64 0.43 31.05
C LEU A 678 -1.21 -1.00 30.71
N LEU A 679 -0.36 -1.18 29.69
CA LEU A 679 0.07 -2.49 29.26
C LEU A 679 0.93 -3.20 30.33
N ASP A 680 1.84 -2.48 30.98
CA ASP A 680 2.64 -3.04 32.09
C ASP A 680 1.72 -3.54 33.22
N PHE A 681 0.69 -2.76 33.57
CA PHE A 681 -0.25 -3.16 34.62
C PHE A 681 -1.11 -4.38 34.23
N ILE A 682 -1.48 -4.50 32.94
CA ILE A 682 -2.21 -5.66 32.42
C ILE A 682 -1.33 -6.91 32.47
N LEU A 683 -0.06 -6.79 32.06
CA LEU A 683 0.91 -7.89 32.10
C LEU A 683 1.20 -8.36 33.54
N ASP A 684 1.20 -7.46 34.52
CA ASP A 684 1.45 -7.78 35.94
C ASP A 684 0.27 -8.52 36.62
N LYS A 685 -0.92 -8.55 36.02
CA LYS A 685 -2.14 -9.05 36.67
C LYS A 685 -2.84 -10.13 35.83
N GLU A 686 -2.76 -11.38 36.27
CA GLU A 686 -3.40 -12.54 35.61
C GLU A 686 -4.90 -12.36 35.30
N LYS A 687 -5.63 -11.62 36.14
CA LYS A 687 -7.07 -11.36 35.93
C LYS A 687 -7.39 -10.58 34.64
N TYR A 688 -6.40 -9.96 34.01
CA TYR A 688 -6.57 -9.19 32.77
C TYR A 688 -5.99 -9.89 31.53
N GLN A 689 -5.71 -11.19 31.61
CA GLN A 689 -5.19 -11.97 30.47
C GLN A 689 -6.08 -11.89 29.21
N ASP A 690 -7.41 -11.88 29.37
CA ASP A 690 -8.30 -11.73 28.21
C ASP A 690 -8.21 -10.33 27.58
N LEU A 691 -8.01 -9.28 28.38
CA LEU A 691 -7.72 -7.93 27.85
C LEU A 691 -6.38 -7.88 27.14
N TYR A 692 -5.37 -8.57 27.66
CA TYR A 692 -4.06 -8.64 27.03
C TYR A 692 -4.15 -9.29 25.63
N LYS A 693 -4.89 -10.39 25.49
CA LYS A 693 -5.14 -11.02 24.18
C LYS A 693 -5.80 -10.06 23.19
N VAL A 694 -6.75 -9.26 23.65
CA VAL A 694 -7.40 -8.25 22.80
C VAL A 694 -6.40 -7.17 22.40
N MET A 695 -5.59 -6.68 23.33
CA MET A 695 -4.58 -5.67 23.05
C MET A 695 -3.47 -6.19 22.12
N LEU A 696 -3.11 -7.47 22.22
CA LEU A 696 -2.20 -8.13 21.29
C LEU A 696 -2.69 -8.04 19.85
N SER A 697 -4.00 -8.22 19.59
CA SER A 697 -4.54 -8.07 18.23
C SER A 697 -4.35 -6.67 17.64
N GLN A 698 -4.31 -5.61 18.49
CA GLN A 698 -3.97 -4.26 18.06
C GLN A 698 -2.46 -4.08 17.83
N LEU A 699 -1.62 -4.82 18.55
CA LEU A 699 -0.16 -4.77 18.40
C LEU A 699 0.33 -5.54 17.16
N THR A 700 -0.37 -6.62 16.78
CA THR A 700 0.00 -7.52 15.68
C THR A 700 -0.72 -7.20 14.37
N ASN A 701 -1.19 -5.96 14.20
CA ASN A 701 -1.98 -5.52 13.04
C ASN A 701 -1.15 -4.95 11.88
N GLU A 702 0.18 -5.03 11.97
CA GLU A 702 1.16 -4.53 10.99
C GLU A 702 1.08 -3.01 10.69
N GLN A 703 0.50 -2.22 11.61
CA GLN A 703 0.50 -0.76 11.50
C GLN A 703 1.74 -0.12 12.12
N ASP A 704 2.27 0.92 11.48
CA ASP A 704 3.46 1.65 11.93
C ASP A 704 3.34 2.17 13.37
N THR A 705 2.17 2.66 13.77
CA THR A 705 1.91 3.17 15.13
C THR A 705 2.00 2.07 16.18
N SER A 706 1.47 0.88 15.88
CA SER A 706 1.57 -0.30 16.73
C SER A 706 3.01 -0.79 16.83
N PHE A 707 3.75 -0.81 15.72
CA PHE A 707 5.16 -1.20 15.72
C PHE A 707 6.05 -0.21 16.48
N GLN A 708 5.81 1.10 16.33
CA GLN A 708 6.48 2.14 17.13
C GLN A 708 6.24 1.93 18.63
N PHE A 709 4.99 1.66 19.02
CA PHE A 709 4.66 1.34 20.41
C PHE A 709 5.40 0.08 20.91
N ILE A 710 5.47 -1.00 20.13
CA ILE A 710 6.23 -2.22 20.48
C ILE A 710 7.70 -1.87 20.77
N MET A 711 8.32 -1.08 19.89
CA MET A 711 9.72 -0.69 19.99
C MET A 711 10.04 0.18 21.21
N GLU A 712 9.13 1.09 21.58
CA GLU A 712 9.27 1.89 22.79
C GLU A 712 8.98 1.08 24.05
N PHE A 713 7.90 0.30 24.03
CA PHE A 713 7.45 -0.47 25.18
C PHE A 713 8.47 -1.52 25.59
N LYS A 714 9.06 -2.26 24.63
CA LYS A 714 10.08 -3.29 24.92
C LYS A 714 11.32 -2.74 25.62
N LYS A 715 11.64 -1.46 25.43
CA LYS A 715 12.80 -0.79 26.06
C LYS A 715 12.52 -0.41 27.52
N ARG A 716 11.24 -0.32 27.93
CA ARG A 716 10.81 0.19 29.24
C ARG A 716 10.19 -0.88 30.16
N THR A 717 9.47 -1.85 29.61
CA THR A 717 8.67 -2.81 30.40
C THR A 717 9.51 -3.70 31.32
N ALA A 718 8.98 -3.99 32.52
CA ALA A 718 9.55 -4.99 33.42
C ALA A 718 9.19 -6.44 33.02
N HIS A 719 8.22 -6.63 32.11
CA HIS A 719 7.68 -7.92 31.69
C HIS A 719 8.13 -8.30 30.27
N LYS A 720 9.33 -7.87 29.87
CA LYS A 720 9.87 -8.01 28.50
C LYS A 720 9.79 -9.46 27.97
N GLN A 721 10.15 -10.44 28.80
CA GLN A 721 10.10 -11.86 28.43
C GLN A 721 8.69 -12.30 28.04
N LEU A 722 7.70 -12.04 28.90
CA LEU A 722 6.30 -12.42 28.68
C LEU A 722 5.72 -11.72 27.44
N PHE A 723 6.08 -10.44 27.27
CA PHE A 723 5.65 -9.63 26.15
C PHE A 723 6.17 -10.14 24.81
N ILE A 724 7.49 -10.35 24.68
CA ILE A 724 8.11 -10.81 23.43
C ILE A 724 7.67 -12.24 23.08
N ASN A 725 7.57 -13.12 24.07
CA ASN A 725 7.05 -14.48 23.87
C ASN A 725 5.63 -14.45 23.27
N SER A 726 4.73 -13.70 23.90
CA SER A 726 3.34 -13.59 23.44
C SER A 726 3.22 -12.91 22.07
N LEU A 727 4.11 -11.94 21.78
CA LEU A 727 4.14 -11.26 20.48
C LEU A 727 4.53 -12.24 19.36
N CYS A 728 5.58 -13.04 19.56
CA CYS A 728 6.02 -14.03 18.57
C CYS A 728 4.97 -15.13 18.35
N HIS A 729 4.29 -15.55 19.42
CA HIS A 729 3.23 -16.56 19.35
C HIS A 729 1.98 -16.10 18.55
N ASN A 730 1.69 -14.80 18.55
CA ASN A 730 0.47 -14.26 17.90
C ASN A 730 0.76 -13.51 16.59
N TRP A 731 2.03 -13.35 16.20
CA TRP A 731 2.44 -12.67 14.97
C TRP A 731 3.54 -13.46 14.25
N ASP A 732 3.13 -14.45 13.46
CA ASP A 732 4.03 -15.33 12.72
C ASP A 732 4.83 -14.60 11.62
N ASN A 733 4.35 -13.45 11.16
CA ASN A 733 5.00 -12.62 10.14
C ASN A 733 5.94 -11.52 10.71
N ILE A 734 6.12 -11.44 12.03
CA ILE A 734 6.88 -10.34 12.66
C ILE A 734 8.31 -10.19 12.12
N TRP A 735 9.01 -11.30 11.89
CA TRP A 735 10.39 -11.26 11.45
C TRP A 735 10.52 -10.69 10.03
N VAL A 736 9.63 -11.11 9.13
CA VAL A 736 9.57 -10.58 7.75
C VAL A 736 9.28 -9.08 7.77
N TYR A 737 8.32 -8.65 8.59
CA TYR A 737 7.99 -7.24 8.74
C TYR A 737 9.21 -6.42 9.22
N ILE A 738 9.97 -6.93 10.21
CA ILE A 738 11.17 -6.27 10.72
C ILE A 738 12.23 -6.10 9.62
N VAL A 739 12.52 -7.16 8.85
CA VAL A 739 13.62 -7.13 7.88
C VAL A 739 13.25 -6.36 6.60
N GLU A 740 11.99 -6.42 6.15
CA GLU A 740 11.61 -5.90 4.82
C GLU A 740 10.78 -4.62 4.84
N VAL A 741 10.00 -4.39 5.88
CA VAL A 741 9.05 -3.26 5.94
C VAL A 741 9.53 -2.17 6.88
N SER A 742 10.15 -2.56 8.00
CA SER A 742 10.59 -1.60 9.02
C SER A 742 11.77 -0.74 8.58
N ILE A 743 11.94 0.43 9.21
CA ILE A 743 13.04 1.38 8.96
C ILE A 743 14.06 1.33 10.12
N LEU A 744 14.25 0.15 10.71
CA LEU A 744 15.18 -0.04 11.82
C LEU A 744 16.65 -0.04 11.36
N SER A 745 17.56 0.37 12.24
CA SER A 745 19.00 0.16 12.02
C SER A 745 19.38 -1.29 12.28
N ASP A 746 20.51 -1.74 11.72
CA ASP A 746 21.04 -3.09 11.97
C ASP A 746 21.21 -3.38 13.46
N GLU A 747 21.65 -2.39 14.26
CA GLU A 747 21.76 -2.51 15.73
C GLU A 747 20.40 -2.76 16.39
N GLU A 748 19.33 -2.11 15.92
CA GLU A 748 17.98 -2.30 16.47
C GLU A 748 17.36 -3.64 16.04
N ILE A 749 17.64 -4.10 14.83
CA ILE A 749 17.25 -5.43 14.33
C ILE A 749 17.94 -6.51 15.16
N GLN A 750 19.26 -6.41 15.37
CA GLN A 750 20.03 -7.36 16.19
C GLN A 750 19.53 -7.40 17.63
N ALA A 751 19.23 -6.24 18.24
CA ALA A 751 18.66 -6.19 19.58
C ALA A 751 17.26 -6.85 19.65
N PHE A 752 16.44 -6.71 18.60
CA PHE A 752 15.15 -7.42 18.52
C PHE A 752 15.34 -8.92 18.31
N LEU A 753 16.26 -9.33 17.46
CA LEU A 753 16.61 -10.73 17.25
C LEU A 753 17.07 -11.39 18.55
N ALA A 754 17.94 -10.73 19.32
CA ALA A 754 18.36 -11.19 20.63
C ALA A 754 17.15 -11.40 21.55
N ASP A 755 16.20 -10.46 21.58
CA ASP A 755 14.97 -10.60 22.36
C ASP A 755 14.13 -11.81 21.94
N ILE A 756 13.95 -12.03 20.62
CA ILE A 756 13.23 -13.20 20.07
C ILE A 756 13.93 -14.49 20.52
N LEU A 757 15.23 -14.61 20.27
CA LEU A 757 15.98 -15.84 20.59
C LEU A 757 15.93 -16.17 22.08
N HIS A 758 16.04 -15.16 22.96
CA HIS A 758 16.02 -15.38 24.40
C HIS A 758 14.62 -15.70 24.94
N PHE A 759 13.58 -15.00 24.49
CA PHE A 759 12.28 -15.03 25.16
C PHE A 759 11.18 -15.82 24.44
N ALA A 760 11.21 -15.96 23.11
CA ALA A 760 10.22 -16.74 22.38
C ALA A 760 10.45 -18.25 22.53
N ASP A 761 9.38 -19.04 22.40
CA ASP A 761 9.48 -20.50 22.41
C ASP A 761 10.03 -21.03 21.09
N VAL A 762 10.78 -22.13 21.15
CA VAL A 762 11.44 -22.71 19.96
C VAL A 762 10.47 -23.07 18.82
N PRO A 763 9.26 -23.62 19.07
CA PRO A 763 8.26 -23.80 18.02
C PRO A 763 7.85 -22.49 17.34
N ASP A 764 7.60 -21.43 18.11
CA ASP A 764 7.18 -20.14 17.55
C ASP A 764 8.31 -19.53 16.70
N ILE A 765 9.57 -19.59 17.18
CA ILE A 765 10.75 -19.12 16.41
C ILE A 765 10.85 -19.85 15.06
N ALA A 766 10.54 -21.15 15.02
CA ALA A 766 10.54 -21.90 13.77
C ALA A 766 9.42 -21.44 12.82
N GLU A 767 8.25 -21.06 13.34
CA GLU A 767 7.15 -20.49 12.55
C GLU A 767 7.45 -19.09 12.01
N LEU A 768 8.31 -18.31 12.69
CA LEU A 768 8.78 -17.00 12.21
C LEU A 768 9.66 -17.08 10.97
N ASN A 769 10.21 -18.26 10.64
CA ASN A 769 11.09 -18.47 9.50
C ASN A 769 10.32 -18.59 8.16
N LYS A 770 9.44 -17.63 7.88
CA LYS A 770 8.73 -17.53 6.61
C LYS A 770 9.72 -17.24 5.48
N GLU A 771 9.57 -17.97 4.37
CA GLU A 771 10.44 -17.84 3.19
C GLU A 771 11.94 -18.00 3.52
N GLU A 772 12.27 -18.76 4.59
CA GLU A 772 13.63 -18.99 5.07
C GLU A 772 14.40 -17.73 5.51
N LYS A 773 13.72 -16.58 5.70
CA LYS A 773 14.38 -15.29 5.98
C LYS A 773 15.12 -15.25 7.32
N LEU A 774 14.59 -15.89 8.35
CA LEU A 774 15.27 -15.95 9.66
C LEU A 774 16.52 -16.83 9.58
N ALA A 775 16.40 -17.99 8.93
CA ALA A 775 17.53 -18.89 8.71
C ALA A 775 18.63 -18.25 7.84
N ALA A 776 18.24 -17.54 6.77
CA ALA A 776 19.16 -16.82 5.89
C ALA A 776 19.88 -15.68 6.63
N TYR A 777 19.15 -14.88 7.42
CA TYR A 777 19.76 -13.83 8.22
C TYR A 777 20.78 -14.39 9.22
N LEU A 778 20.43 -15.46 9.94
CA LEU A 778 21.36 -16.12 10.87
C LEU A 778 22.56 -16.74 10.15
N ALA A 779 22.37 -17.28 8.95
CA ALA A 779 23.42 -17.92 8.17
C ALA A 779 24.54 -16.95 7.76
N GLU A 780 24.18 -15.70 7.44
CA GLU A 780 25.11 -14.65 6.99
C GLU A 780 25.65 -13.78 8.13
N PHE A 781 25.13 -13.92 9.35
CA PHE A 781 25.42 -13.01 10.44
C PHE A 781 26.74 -13.36 11.16
N ASP A 782 27.83 -12.72 10.75
CA ASP A 782 29.17 -12.93 11.30
C ASP A 782 29.30 -12.62 12.81
N ASP A 783 28.43 -11.77 13.36
CA ASP A 783 28.41 -11.42 14.78
C ASP A 783 27.33 -12.18 15.57
N TYR A 784 26.94 -13.39 15.12
CA TYR A 784 25.91 -14.21 15.77
C TYR A 784 26.09 -14.37 17.29
N LEU A 785 27.32 -14.47 17.77
CA LEU A 785 27.61 -14.59 19.20
C LEU A 785 27.16 -13.37 20.01
N VAL A 786 27.03 -12.18 19.41
CA VAL A 786 26.51 -10.97 20.06
C VAL A 786 25.05 -11.14 20.47
N VAL A 787 24.24 -11.80 19.64
CA VAL A 787 22.81 -12.01 19.93
C VAL A 787 22.55 -13.31 20.68
N SER A 788 23.53 -14.21 20.77
CA SER A 788 23.42 -15.51 21.43
C SER A 788 24.21 -15.64 22.73
N GLU A 789 24.97 -14.62 23.16
CA GLU A 789 25.92 -14.68 24.30
C GLU A 789 25.32 -15.36 25.54
N ASP A 790 24.13 -14.93 25.98
CA ASP A 790 23.44 -15.42 27.18
C ASP A 790 22.44 -16.57 26.91
N LEU A 791 22.37 -17.07 25.68
CA LEU A 791 21.39 -18.09 25.28
C LEU A 791 21.77 -19.48 25.81
N PRO A 792 20.87 -20.24 26.46
CA PRO A 792 21.18 -21.59 26.93
C PRO A 792 21.54 -22.54 25.77
N SER A 793 22.66 -23.26 25.87
CA SER A 793 23.19 -24.10 24.77
C SER A 793 22.16 -25.06 24.17
N VAL A 794 21.32 -25.70 25.00
CA VAL A 794 20.28 -26.63 24.54
C VAL A 794 19.22 -25.93 23.68
N LYS A 795 18.83 -24.70 24.06
CA LYS A 795 17.86 -23.91 23.31
C LYS A 795 18.48 -23.40 22.01
N GLU A 796 19.70 -22.90 22.07
CA GLU A 796 20.48 -22.44 20.91
C GLU A 796 20.60 -23.56 19.84
N GLN A 797 20.96 -24.77 20.26
CA GLN A 797 21.08 -25.94 19.40
C GLN A 797 19.73 -26.39 18.79
N ASP A 798 18.64 -26.39 19.56
CA ASP A 798 17.29 -26.75 19.05
C ASP A 798 16.79 -25.71 18.05
N ILE A 799 17.02 -24.40 18.30
CA ILE A 799 16.67 -23.33 17.35
C ILE A 799 17.39 -23.54 16.02
N LEU A 800 18.72 -23.66 16.04
CA LEU A 800 19.52 -23.83 14.81
C LEU A 800 19.14 -25.09 14.05
N ALA A 801 18.87 -26.19 14.76
CA ALA A 801 18.45 -27.45 14.15
C ALA A 801 17.05 -27.36 13.52
N ARG A 802 16.07 -26.73 14.16
CA ARG A 802 14.72 -26.59 13.58
C ARG A 802 14.67 -25.64 12.40
N LEU A 803 15.44 -24.55 12.47
CA LEU A 803 15.59 -23.60 11.38
C LEU A 803 16.42 -24.14 10.22
N GLN A 804 17.19 -25.22 10.44
CA GLN A 804 18.14 -25.77 9.48
C GLN A 804 19.12 -24.69 8.96
N VAL A 805 19.61 -23.82 9.86
CA VAL A 805 20.54 -22.74 9.51
C VAL A 805 21.79 -23.32 8.85
N LYS A 806 22.22 -22.70 7.74
CA LYS A 806 23.43 -23.08 6.99
C LYS A 806 24.43 -21.95 7.04
N PHE A 807 25.18 -21.84 8.14
CA PHE A 807 26.17 -20.77 8.31
C PHE A 807 27.13 -20.70 7.11
N THR A 808 27.29 -19.50 6.56
CA THR A 808 28.19 -19.23 5.42
C THR A 808 29.65 -19.12 5.87
N ASN A 809 29.87 -18.90 7.16
CA ASN A 809 31.16 -18.82 7.84
C ASN A 809 31.05 -19.45 9.24
N THR A 810 32.03 -20.23 9.67
CA THR A 810 32.04 -20.90 10.99
C THR A 810 33.09 -20.33 11.95
N VAL A 811 33.99 -19.46 11.47
CA VAL A 811 35.11 -18.93 12.27
C VAL A 811 34.61 -18.19 13.51
N HIS A 812 33.56 -17.39 13.34
CA HIS A 812 32.99 -16.57 14.41
C HIS A 812 32.34 -17.41 15.53
N LEU A 813 32.05 -18.70 15.30
CA LEU A 813 31.45 -19.60 16.30
C LEU A 813 32.50 -20.25 17.22
N ARG A 814 33.78 -20.23 16.84
CA ARG A 814 34.88 -20.86 17.62
C ARG A 814 34.96 -20.48 19.09
N PRO A 815 34.66 -19.23 19.52
CA PRO A 815 34.65 -18.89 20.94
C PRO A 815 33.70 -19.74 21.80
N LYS A 816 32.64 -20.32 21.21
CA LYS A 816 31.74 -21.30 21.85
C LYS A 816 31.97 -22.70 21.27
N GLU A 817 32.97 -23.42 21.80
CA GLU A 817 33.40 -24.75 21.29
C GLU A 817 32.27 -25.79 21.21
N GLU A 818 31.37 -25.84 22.20
CA GLU A 818 30.23 -26.77 22.20
C GLU A 818 29.25 -26.50 21.05
N LEU A 819 29.00 -25.21 20.74
CA LEU A 819 28.13 -24.80 19.64
C LEU A 819 28.77 -25.09 18.28
N TYR A 820 30.04 -24.72 18.14
CA TYR A 820 30.83 -24.98 16.94
C TYR A 820 30.80 -26.48 16.59
N THR A 821 31.08 -27.34 17.58
CA THR A 821 31.06 -28.79 17.41
C THR A 821 29.68 -29.28 16.98
N TYR A 822 28.61 -28.80 17.62
CA TYR A 822 27.24 -29.16 17.26
C TYR A 822 26.88 -28.76 15.82
N VAL A 823 27.27 -27.56 15.38
CA VAL A 823 27.04 -27.07 14.01
C VAL A 823 27.72 -27.97 12.98
N VAL A 824 28.96 -28.40 13.24
CA VAL A 824 29.69 -29.30 12.35
C VAL A 824 29.08 -30.71 12.35
N GLU A 825 28.78 -31.29 13.52
CA GLU A 825 28.23 -32.65 13.64
C GLU A 825 26.83 -32.79 13.03
N ASN A 826 26.03 -31.71 13.03
CA ASN A 826 24.67 -31.70 12.49
C ASN A 826 24.57 -31.06 11.09
N ASN A 827 25.71 -30.85 10.41
CA ASN A 827 25.76 -30.31 9.05
C ASN A 827 25.06 -28.94 8.90
N LEU A 828 25.11 -28.07 9.92
CA LEU A 828 24.47 -26.75 9.96
C LEU A 828 25.36 -25.64 9.34
N TYR A 829 26.23 -26.01 8.41
CA TYR A 829 27.10 -25.11 7.66
C TYR A 829 26.87 -25.28 6.16
N GLN A 830 27.08 -24.21 5.41
CA GLN A 830 27.08 -24.25 3.95
C GLN A 830 28.38 -24.89 3.46
N ILE A 831 28.31 -25.74 2.44
CA ILE A 831 29.50 -26.27 1.77
C ILE A 831 30.07 -25.17 0.88
N ASN A 832 31.11 -24.51 1.37
CA ASN A 832 31.86 -23.49 0.63
C ASN A 832 33.34 -23.51 1.08
N LYS A 833 34.17 -22.75 0.37
CA LYS A 833 35.61 -22.69 0.63
C LYS A 833 35.92 -22.22 2.06
N GLN A 834 35.19 -21.23 2.57
CA GLN A 834 35.49 -20.57 3.84
C GLN A 834 35.17 -21.48 5.03
N THR A 835 34.00 -22.12 5.06
CA THR A 835 33.57 -23.04 6.11
C THR A 835 34.43 -24.31 6.12
N LEU A 836 34.69 -24.92 4.96
CA LEU A 836 35.52 -26.12 4.90
C LEU A 836 36.98 -25.82 5.26
N SER A 837 37.51 -24.66 4.86
CA SER A 837 38.86 -24.23 5.27
C SER A 837 38.97 -24.09 6.78
N ASP A 838 37.93 -23.57 7.43
CA ASP A 838 37.89 -23.41 8.88
C ASP A 838 37.74 -24.76 9.59
N ILE A 839 36.80 -25.61 9.17
CA ILE A 839 36.52 -26.91 9.78
C ILE A 839 37.72 -27.86 9.65
N LEU A 840 38.37 -27.87 8.49
CA LEU A 840 39.48 -28.78 8.17
C LEU A 840 40.86 -28.12 8.40
N GLN A 841 40.88 -26.98 9.08
CA GLN A 841 42.10 -26.22 9.35
C GLN A 841 43.13 -27.07 10.10
N GLY A 842 44.32 -27.22 9.52
CA GLY A 842 45.44 -27.97 10.13
C GLY A 842 45.45 -29.47 9.82
N GLU A 843 44.37 -30.03 9.26
CA GLU A 843 44.30 -31.42 8.80
C GLU A 843 44.69 -31.55 7.31
N ILE A 844 44.39 -30.54 6.50
CA ILE A 844 44.68 -30.53 5.05
C ILE A 844 45.27 -29.20 4.57
N SER A 845 46.07 -29.27 3.50
CA SER A 845 46.69 -28.11 2.85
C SER A 845 45.89 -27.55 1.68
N ASN A 846 44.99 -28.34 1.09
CA ASN A 846 44.11 -27.92 -0.01
C ASN A 846 42.75 -28.63 0.13
N LEU A 847 41.67 -28.00 -0.35
CA LEU A 847 40.30 -28.52 -0.27
C LEU A 847 39.95 -29.47 -1.44
N THR A 848 40.94 -30.24 -1.92
CA THR A 848 40.70 -31.28 -2.93
C THR A 848 39.89 -32.43 -2.32
N TYR A 849 39.10 -33.12 -3.14
CA TYR A 849 38.33 -34.28 -2.72
C TYR A 849 39.24 -35.39 -2.15
N SER A 850 40.38 -35.63 -2.79
CA SER A 850 41.40 -36.58 -2.30
C SER A 850 41.92 -36.21 -0.90
N ALA A 851 42.25 -34.94 -0.67
CA ALA A 851 42.77 -34.49 0.62
C ALA A 851 41.73 -34.62 1.73
N ILE A 852 40.46 -34.32 1.45
CA ILE A 852 39.36 -34.47 2.41
C ILE A 852 39.12 -35.96 2.72
N GLU A 853 39.22 -36.83 1.73
CA GLU A 853 39.14 -38.29 1.92
C GLU A 853 40.29 -38.80 2.79
N ASP A 854 41.52 -38.36 2.53
CA ASP A 854 42.73 -38.72 3.28
C ASP A 854 42.71 -38.22 4.74
N ALA A 855 42.13 -37.04 4.99
CA ALA A 855 41.97 -36.47 6.33
C ALA A 855 41.04 -37.30 7.24
N ASN A 856 40.22 -38.18 6.66
CA ASN A 856 39.36 -39.13 7.38
C ASN A 856 38.38 -38.48 8.38
N VAL A 857 37.94 -37.24 8.11
CA VAL A 857 36.91 -36.55 8.88
C VAL A 857 35.53 -37.03 8.41
N LYS A 858 35.13 -38.21 8.90
CA LYS A 858 33.99 -38.99 8.38
C LYS A 858 32.66 -38.22 8.27
N ASN A 859 32.33 -37.37 9.25
CA ASN A 859 31.07 -36.61 9.23
C ASN A 859 31.06 -35.57 8.10
N VAL A 860 32.18 -34.86 7.91
CA VAL A 860 32.35 -33.84 6.86
C VAL A 860 32.35 -34.49 5.47
N LEU A 861 33.09 -35.60 5.31
CA LEU A 861 33.11 -36.35 4.06
C LEU A 861 31.71 -36.89 3.71
N ALA A 862 30.98 -37.45 4.68
CA ALA A 862 29.61 -37.93 4.45
C ALA A 862 28.65 -36.79 4.03
N TYR A 863 28.79 -35.59 4.59
CA TYR A 863 27.98 -34.44 4.20
C TYR A 863 28.33 -33.92 2.80
N ILE A 864 29.62 -33.90 2.46
CA ILE A 864 30.10 -33.59 1.10
C ILE A 864 29.57 -34.62 0.11
N ASP A 865 29.67 -35.92 0.42
CA ASP A 865 29.18 -36.99 -0.43
C ASP A 865 27.67 -36.89 -0.69
N GLN A 866 26.88 -36.55 0.32
CA GLN A 866 25.43 -36.32 0.16
C GLN A 866 25.11 -35.09 -0.71
N ASN A 867 26.05 -34.14 -0.82
CA ASN A 867 25.86 -32.86 -1.51
C ASN A 867 26.96 -32.61 -2.55
N ILE A 868 27.39 -33.66 -3.25
CA ILE A 868 28.60 -33.63 -4.09
C ILE A 868 28.54 -32.56 -5.19
N ASN A 869 27.35 -32.30 -5.75
CA ASN A 869 27.15 -31.24 -6.73
C ASN A 869 27.48 -29.84 -6.18
N VAL A 870 27.15 -29.57 -4.92
CA VAL A 870 27.44 -28.29 -4.26
C VAL A 870 28.94 -28.18 -4.00
N PHE A 871 29.56 -29.22 -3.45
CA PHE A 871 31.00 -29.25 -3.23
C PHE A 871 31.78 -29.02 -4.53
N VAL A 872 31.45 -29.75 -5.61
CA VAL A 872 32.14 -29.59 -6.89
C VAL A 872 31.98 -28.16 -7.41
N ARG A 873 30.76 -27.62 -7.37
CA ARG A 873 30.47 -26.30 -7.93
C ARG A 873 31.07 -25.14 -7.14
N GLU A 874 30.92 -25.16 -5.81
CA GLU A 874 31.26 -24.04 -4.91
C GLU A 874 32.68 -24.13 -4.35
N VAL A 875 33.33 -25.31 -4.43
CA VAL A 875 34.65 -25.55 -3.84
C VAL A 875 35.64 -26.08 -4.89
N LEU A 876 35.41 -27.27 -5.45
CA LEU A 876 36.42 -27.95 -6.30
C LEU A 876 36.74 -27.18 -7.60
N LEU A 877 35.75 -26.51 -8.19
CA LEU A 877 35.90 -25.71 -9.42
C LEU A 877 36.35 -24.26 -9.15
N ASP A 878 36.81 -23.96 -7.93
CA ASP A 878 37.50 -22.70 -7.60
C ASP A 878 38.88 -22.66 -8.27
N GLN A 879 39.28 -21.50 -8.79
CA GLN A 879 40.53 -21.36 -9.56
C GLN A 879 41.79 -21.69 -8.75
N GLU A 880 41.73 -21.60 -7.42
CA GLU A 880 42.87 -21.92 -6.56
C GLU A 880 43.07 -23.44 -6.39
N ILE A 881 42.05 -24.26 -6.72
CA ILE A 881 42.08 -25.73 -6.59
C ILE A 881 42.26 -26.37 -7.98
N SER A 882 43.50 -26.36 -8.46
CA SER A 882 43.83 -26.72 -9.84
C SER A 882 44.45 -28.11 -10.03
N GLN A 883 44.72 -28.85 -8.94
CA GLN A 883 45.42 -30.13 -9.00
C GLN A 883 44.77 -31.17 -8.07
N GLU A 884 43.74 -31.83 -8.59
CA GLU A 884 43.18 -33.06 -8.04
C GLU A 884 43.94 -34.31 -8.53
N THR A 885 43.90 -35.40 -7.77
CA THR A 885 44.52 -36.68 -8.19
C THR A 885 43.67 -37.42 -9.24
N GLU A 886 44.32 -38.30 -10.00
CA GLU A 886 43.64 -39.09 -11.06
C GLU A 886 42.50 -39.92 -10.49
N ASP A 887 42.80 -40.69 -9.44
CA ASP A 887 41.84 -41.56 -8.77
C ASP A 887 40.61 -40.79 -8.28
N ALA A 888 40.80 -39.58 -7.74
CA ALA A 888 39.71 -38.75 -7.26
C ALA A 888 38.87 -38.18 -8.41
N ILE A 889 39.51 -37.72 -9.50
CA ILE A 889 38.79 -37.27 -10.70
C ILE A 889 37.97 -38.43 -11.28
N ILE A 890 38.57 -39.60 -11.49
CA ILE A 890 37.90 -40.78 -12.02
C ILE A 890 36.71 -41.17 -11.14
N LYS A 891 36.92 -41.20 -9.82
CA LYS A 891 35.86 -41.46 -8.84
C LYS A 891 34.72 -40.47 -8.96
N LEU A 892 34.99 -39.16 -9.11
CA LEU A 892 33.98 -38.12 -9.28
C LEU A 892 33.25 -38.23 -10.63
N LEU A 893 33.96 -38.47 -11.73
CA LEU A 893 33.36 -38.58 -13.07
C LEU A 893 32.43 -39.79 -13.21
N ASN A 894 32.70 -40.86 -12.45
CA ASN A 894 31.86 -42.08 -12.41
C ASN A 894 30.68 -42.01 -11.43
N ARG A 895 30.50 -40.89 -10.72
CA ARG A 895 29.36 -40.73 -9.82
C ARG A 895 28.07 -40.50 -10.59
N ASN A 896 27.04 -41.30 -10.27
CA ASN A 896 25.70 -41.16 -10.85
C ASN A 896 24.94 -39.96 -10.28
N ASP A 897 25.28 -39.52 -9.07
CA ASP A 897 24.66 -38.40 -8.35
C ASP A 897 25.29 -37.04 -8.70
N LEU A 898 26.39 -37.00 -9.47
CA LEU A 898 27.02 -35.77 -9.96
C LEU A 898 26.47 -35.37 -11.34
N TYR A 899 26.06 -34.12 -11.49
CA TYR A 899 25.51 -33.62 -12.75
C TYR A 899 26.53 -33.65 -13.88
N LYS A 900 26.10 -34.11 -15.06
CA LYS A 900 26.93 -34.18 -16.27
C LYS A 900 27.63 -32.86 -16.60
N SER A 901 26.95 -31.73 -16.48
CA SER A 901 27.55 -30.40 -16.73
C SER A 901 28.68 -30.06 -15.75
N LEU A 902 28.63 -30.56 -14.51
CA LEU A 902 29.73 -30.40 -13.56
C LEU A 902 30.89 -31.35 -13.88
N LYS A 903 30.60 -32.58 -14.34
CA LYS A 903 31.63 -33.52 -14.84
C LYS A 903 32.41 -32.94 -16.02
N GLU A 904 31.72 -32.34 -16.99
CA GLU A 904 32.33 -31.65 -18.13
C GLU A 904 33.20 -30.48 -17.67
N ARG A 905 32.73 -29.66 -16.71
CA ARG A 905 33.55 -28.58 -16.13
C ARG A 905 34.76 -29.07 -15.35
N ILE A 906 34.68 -30.22 -14.66
CA ILE A 906 35.85 -30.85 -14.03
C ILE A 906 36.90 -31.15 -15.10
N ILE A 907 36.48 -31.75 -16.23
CA ILE A 907 37.36 -32.09 -17.35
C ILE A 907 38.05 -30.83 -17.91
N GLU A 908 37.29 -29.77 -18.18
CA GLU A 908 37.82 -28.50 -18.70
C GLU A 908 38.89 -27.88 -17.76
N GLN A 909 38.57 -27.76 -16.46
CA GLN A 909 39.35 -26.97 -15.52
C GLN A 909 40.51 -27.71 -14.86
N GLN A 910 40.40 -29.02 -14.60
CA GLN A 910 41.46 -29.78 -13.94
C GLN A 910 42.62 -30.01 -14.89
N ALA A 911 43.85 -29.87 -14.40
CA ALA A 911 45.07 -29.92 -15.23
C ALA A 911 45.50 -31.35 -15.62
N LEU A 912 44.97 -32.37 -14.94
CA LEU A 912 45.41 -33.75 -15.08
C LEU A 912 44.84 -34.41 -16.34
N ARG A 913 45.64 -35.29 -16.97
CA ARG A 913 45.21 -36.17 -18.06
C ARG A 913 44.95 -37.57 -17.55
N ILE A 914 43.82 -38.14 -17.93
CA ILE A 914 43.46 -39.53 -17.63
C ILE A 914 44.30 -40.48 -18.48
N GLN A 915 44.82 -41.53 -17.86
CA GLN A 915 45.70 -42.53 -18.49
C GLN A 915 44.90 -43.54 -19.29
N ASP A 916 43.81 -44.07 -18.73
CA ASP A 916 42.96 -45.09 -19.34
C ASP A 916 41.52 -44.59 -19.42
N ILE A 917 41.02 -44.42 -20.65
CA ILE A 917 39.66 -43.94 -20.91
C ILE A 917 38.59 -44.91 -20.38
N THR A 918 38.90 -46.20 -20.24
CA THR A 918 37.95 -47.24 -19.79
C THR A 918 37.59 -47.13 -18.32
N GLU A 919 38.39 -46.42 -17.53
CA GLU A 919 38.11 -46.14 -16.13
C GLU A 919 37.05 -45.05 -15.96
N VAL A 920 36.65 -44.34 -17.00
CA VAL A 920 35.64 -43.27 -16.96
C VAL A 920 34.38 -43.69 -17.72
N ASP A 921 33.21 -43.21 -17.28
CA ASP A 921 31.94 -43.41 -17.99
C ASP A 921 32.01 -42.99 -19.46
N GLN A 922 31.53 -43.88 -20.34
CA GLN A 922 31.52 -43.74 -21.80
C GLN A 922 30.82 -42.46 -22.28
N GLU A 923 29.89 -41.92 -21.49
CA GLU A 923 29.18 -40.69 -21.84
C GLU A 923 30.09 -39.45 -21.93
N LEU A 924 31.25 -39.47 -21.25
CA LEU A 924 32.19 -38.35 -21.15
C LEU A 924 33.39 -38.48 -22.09
N TRP A 925 33.58 -39.65 -22.70
CA TRP A 925 34.74 -39.94 -23.54
C TRP A 925 34.93 -38.94 -24.66
N LYS A 926 33.84 -38.48 -25.28
CA LYS A 926 33.90 -37.46 -26.33
C LYS A 926 34.51 -36.15 -25.79
N VAL A 927 34.04 -35.69 -24.64
CA VAL A 927 34.49 -34.43 -24.00
C VAL A 927 35.95 -34.54 -23.58
N LEU A 928 36.37 -35.70 -23.08
CA LEU A 928 37.77 -35.97 -22.73
C LEU A 928 38.72 -35.84 -23.92
N LEU A 929 38.30 -36.26 -25.12
CA LEU A 929 39.08 -36.11 -26.35
C LEU A 929 39.07 -34.66 -26.85
N GLU A 930 37.93 -33.97 -26.81
CA GLU A 930 37.79 -32.57 -27.26
C GLU A 930 38.64 -31.60 -26.43
N GLU A 931 38.69 -31.81 -25.11
CA GLU A 931 39.43 -30.96 -24.17
C GLU A 931 40.91 -31.36 -23.98
N ASP A 932 41.41 -32.34 -24.75
CA ASP A 932 42.78 -32.89 -24.64
C ASP A 932 43.17 -33.35 -23.21
N LYS A 933 42.24 -34.05 -22.55
CA LYS A 933 42.38 -34.53 -21.16
C LYS A 933 42.67 -36.03 -21.06
N LEU A 934 43.06 -36.66 -22.16
CA LEU A 934 43.50 -38.04 -22.20
C LEU A 934 44.96 -38.13 -22.60
N THR A 935 45.66 -39.09 -22.01
CA THR A 935 47.02 -39.41 -22.43
C THR A 935 46.97 -40.05 -23.82
N THR A 936 47.77 -39.50 -24.74
CA THR A 936 47.81 -39.95 -26.13
C THR A 936 48.45 -41.34 -26.22
N SER A 937 47.64 -42.37 -26.47
CA SER A 937 48.06 -43.76 -26.63
C SER A 937 47.17 -44.48 -27.65
N TRP A 938 47.72 -45.52 -28.29
CA TRP A 938 46.91 -46.35 -29.19
C TRP A 938 45.78 -47.06 -28.46
N HIS A 939 46.00 -47.45 -27.20
CA HIS A 939 44.96 -47.98 -26.31
C HIS A 939 43.73 -47.07 -26.24
N ASN A 940 43.90 -45.80 -25.85
CA ASN A 940 42.78 -44.86 -25.70
C ASN A 940 42.06 -44.57 -27.02
N VAL A 941 42.83 -44.40 -28.10
CA VAL A 941 42.29 -44.20 -29.45
C VAL A 941 41.44 -45.39 -29.88
N PHE A 942 41.92 -46.60 -29.61
CA PHE A 942 41.20 -47.82 -29.96
C PHE A 942 39.93 -48.02 -29.12
N GLN A 943 39.99 -47.81 -27.80
CA GLN A 943 38.81 -47.94 -26.94
C GLN A 943 37.70 -46.96 -27.38
N TYR A 944 38.06 -45.70 -27.67
CA TYR A 944 37.11 -44.73 -28.21
C TYR A 944 36.48 -45.20 -29.53
N PHE A 945 37.32 -45.66 -30.45
CA PHE A 945 36.87 -46.21 -31.74
C PHE A 945 35.94 -47.42 -31.58
N LYS A 946 36.25 -48.34 -30.66
CA LYS A 946 35.47 -49.56 -30.41
C LYS A 946 34.04 -49.25 -29.98
N VAL A 947 33.82 -48.18 -29.22
CA VAL A 947 32.47 -47.75 -28.82
C VAL A 947 31.76 -47.00 -29.94
N ARG A 948 32.45 -46.11 -30.66
CA ARG A 948 31.85 -45.31 -31.74
C ARG A 948 31.60 -46.10 -33.03
N GLN A 949 32.36 -47.17 -33.27
CA GLN A 949 32.32 -48.02 -34.46
C GLN A 949 32.63 -47.29 -35.79
N ALA A 950 33.00 -46.01 -35.73
CA ALA A 950 33.39 -45.16 -36.85
C ALA A 950 34.20 -43.95 -36.33
N PHE A 951 34.90 -43.27 -37.22
CA PHE A 951 35.54 -41.99 -36.91
C PHE A 951 34.50 -40.88 -36.94
N ASP A 952 34.25 -40.28 -35.78
CA ASP A 952 33.49 -39.04 -35.67
C ASP A 952 34.43 -37.82 -35.79
N GLU A 953 33.83 -36.63 -35.92
CA GLU A 953 34.56 -35.35 -36.05
C GLU A 953 35.60 -35.18 -34.94
N THR A 954 35.25 -35.49 -33.70
CA THR A 954 36.14 -35.43 -32.53
C THR A 954 37.39 -36.29 -32.71
N MET A 955 37.22 -37.56 -33.09
CA MET A 955 38.35 -38.46 -33.30
C MET A 955 39.20 -38.04 -34.49
N VAL A 956 38.58 -37.55 -35.57
CA VAL A 956 39.27 -37.03 -36.74
C VAL A 956 40.11 -35.81 -36.38
N ASP A 957 39.56 -34.86 -35.63
CA ASP A 957 40.27 -33.67 -35.16
C ASP A 957 41.42 -34.04 -34.23
N TYR A 958 41.18 -34.97 -33.29
CA TYR A 958 42.21 -35.50 -32.40
C TYR A 958 43.38 -36.11 -33.18
N LEU A 959 43.11 -36.95 -34.19
CA LEU A 959 44.13 -37.57 -35.03
C LEU A 959 44.78 -36.58 -36.03
N ASN A 960 44.08 -35.52 -36.40
CA ASN A 960 44.60 -34.46 -37.26
C ASN A 960 45.50 -33.47 -36.51
N ASP A 961 45.42 -33.42 -35.19
CA ASP A 961 46.31 -32.61 -34.38
C ASP A 961 47.78 -33.04 -34.56
N THR A 962 48.64 -32.04 -34.71
CA THR A 962 50.05 -32.27 -35.06
C THR A 962 50.85 -32.92 -33.93
N TYR A 963 50.47 -32.70 -32.68
CA TYR A 963 51.09 -33.29 -31.50
C TYR A 963 50.61 -34.73 -31.33
N HIS A 964 49.30 -34.99 -31.36
CA HIS A 964 48.76 -36.35 -31.22
C HIS A 964 49.25 -37.30 -32.32
N ALA A 965 49.18 -36.86 -33.58
CA ALA A 965 49.69 -37.65 -34.70
C ALA A 965 51.18 -37.99 -34.54
N HIS A 966 51.97 -37.06 -33.99
CA HIS A 966 53.39 -37.29 -33.71
C HIS A 966 53.60 -38.25 -32.53
N GLU A 967 52.91 -38.07 -31.41
CA GLU A 967 53.03 -38.97 -30.25
C GLU A 967 52.62 -40.41 -30.59
N LEU A 968 51.50 -40.59 -31.30
CA LEU A 968 51.06 -41.90 -31.77
C LEU A 968 52.05 -42.53 -32.75
N SER A 969 52.69 -41.73 -33.62
CA SER A 969 53.67 -42.25 -34.59
C SER A 969 54.93 -42.87 -33.97
N LYS A 970 55.22 -42.59 -32.68
CA LYS A 970 56.38 -43.14 -31.98
C LYS A 970 56.27 -44.63 -31.71
N TYR A 971 55.05 -45.15 -31.64
CA TYR A 971 54.75 -46.54 -31.28
C TYR A 971 53.95 -47.19 -32.40
N CYS A 972 54.30 -48.42 -32.76
CA CYS A 972 53.53 -49.17 -33.74
C CYS A 972 52.24 -49.68 -33.09
N LEU A 973 51.10 -49.48 -33.75
CA LEU A 973 49.80 -50.00 -33.32
C LEU A 973 49.82 -51.52 -33.13
N ALA A 974 50.60 -52.25 -33.95
CA ALA A 974 50.72 -53.71 -33.85
C ALA A 974 51.56 -54.18 -32.66
N ASP A 975 52.32 -53.29 -32.01
CA ASP A 975 53.13 -53.60 -30.83
C ASP A 975 52.36 -53.31 -29.51
N GLU A 976 51.10 -52.88 -29.61
CA GLU A 976 50.25 -52.56 -28.46
C GLU A 976 49.58 -53.83 -27.92
N ASP A 977 50.08 -54.37 -26.80
CA ASP A 977 49.61 -55.61 -26.18
C ASP A 977 48.12 -55.60 -25.77
N THR A 978 47.52 -54.41 -25.68
CA THR A 978 46.13 -54.22 -25.26
C THR A 978 45.10 -54.32 -26.40
N ILE A 979 45.56 -54.46 -27.65
CA ILE A 979 44.70 -54.50 -28.84
C ILE A 979 44.99 -55.81 -29.60
N GLU A 980 43.95 -56.55 -29.97
CA GLU A 980 44.13 -57.78 -30.75
C GLU A 980 44.58 -57.48 -32.19
N GLU A 981 45.35 -58.39 -32.81
CA GLU A 981 45.89 -58.21 -34.17
C GLU A 981 44.79 -57.91 -35.21
N GLU A 982 43.63 -58.57 -35.11
CA GLU A 982 42.48 -58.32 -35.99
C GLU A 982 41.90 -56.91 -35.78
N GLU A 983 41.88 -56.43 -34.54
CA GLU A 983 41.40 -55.09 -34.17
C GLU A 983 42.38 -54.01 -34.67
N CYS A 984 43.69 -54.25 -34.59
CA CYS A 984 44.73 -53.39 -35.18
C CYS A 984 44.55 -53.23 -36.69
N HIS A 985 44.20 -54.31 -37.40
CA HIS A 985 43.89 -54.28 -38.82
C HIS A 985 42.65 -53.44 -39.14
N ILE A 986 41.59 -53.55 -38.32
CA ILE A 986 40.36 -52.76 -38.49
C ILE A 986 40.66 -51.27 -38.33
N LEU A 987 41.30 -50.86 -37.23
CA LEU A 987 41.63 -49.45 -36.99
C LEU A 987 42.57 -48.90 -38.07
N SER A 988 43.61 -49.65 -38.45
CA SER A 988 44.53 -49.27 -39.53
C SER A 988 43.78 -49.04 -40.85
N LYS A 989 42.82 -49.91 -41.18
CA LYS A 989 41.99 -49.78 -42.38
C LYS A 989 41.13 -48.53 -42.38
N GLU A 990 40.52 -48.20 -41.24
CA GLU A 990 39.75 -46.95 -41.09
C GLU A 990 40.64 -45.71 -41.25
N ILE A 991 41.83 -45.71 -40.65
CA ILE A 991 42.83 -44.62 -40.82
C ILE A 991 43.22 -44.47 -42.29
N MET A 992 43.50 -45.57 -43.00
CA MET A 992 43.91 -45.51 -44.41
C MET A 992 42.80 -44.96 -45.31
N LYS A 993 41.54 -45.34 -45.10
CA LYS A 993 40.43 -44.97 -45.98
C LYS A 993 39.81 -43.59 -45.68
N SER A 994 40.02 -43.04 -44.48
CA SER A 994 39.34 -41.81 -44.05
C SER A 994 39.87 -40.56 -44.77
N GLU A 995 39.09 -39.98 -45.68
CA GLU A 995 39.44 -38.74 -46.39
C GLU A 995 39.56 -37.52 -45.47
N GLU A 996 38.94 -37.56 -44.29
CA GLU A 996 38.92 -36.45 -43.32
C GLU A 996 40.24 -36.34 -42.54
N ILE A 997 41.01 -37.43 -42.43
CA ILE A 997 42.37 -37.37 -41.92
C ILE A 997 43.26 -36.75 -43.00
N LYS A 998 43.81 -35.57 -42.70
CA LYS A 998 44.67 -34.79 -43.59
C LYS A 998 45.93 -35.57 -43.90
N ASN A 999 46.42 -35.45 -45.13
CA ASN A 999 47.62 -36.14 -45.58
C ASN A 999 48.86 -35.87 -44.69
N ALA A 1000 49.02 -34.65 -44.16
CA ALA A 1000 50.14 -34.34 -43.25
C ALA A 1000 50.10 -35.12 -41.92
N SER A 1001 48.90 -35.41 -41.41
CA SER A 1001 48.71 -36.20 -40.18
C SER A 1001 48.78 -37.69 -40.50
N PHE A 1002 48.18 -38.10 -41.62
CA PHE A 1002 48.30 -39.46 -42.14
C PHE A 1002 49.75 -39.86 -42.42
N GLU A 1003 50.59 -38.97 -42.98
CA GLU A 1003 52.01 -39.22 -43.22
C GLU A 1003 52.76 -39.59 -41.94
N LYS A 1004 52.46 -38.92 -40.82
CA LYS A 1004 53.02 -39.27 -39.50
C LYS A 1004 52.48 -40.61 -39.01
N LEU A 1005 51.16 -40.82 -39.09
CA LEU A 1005 50.50 -42.03 -38.59
C LEU A 1005 50.81 -43.27 -39.44
N ALA A 1006 51.14 -43.10 -40.73
CA ALA A 1006 51.36 -44.18 -41.68
C ALA A 1006 52.51 -45.11 -41.25
N ALA A 1007 53.54 -44.56 -40.61
CA ALA A 1007 54.65 -45.35 -40.08
C ALA A 1007 54.27 -46.23 -38.88
N SER A 1008 53.18 -45.89 -38.18
CA SER A 1008 52.72 -46.58 -36.96
C SER A 1008 51.54 -47.53 -37.17
N ILE A 1009 50.93 -47.57 -38.37
CA ILE A 1009 49.80 -48.47 -38.66
C ILE A 1009 50.25 -49.79 -39.28
N THR A 1010 49.34 -50.76 -39.34
CA THR A 1010 49.62 -52.11 -39.83
C THR A 1010 50.00 -52.10 -41.32
N LYS A 1011 50.96 -52.94 -41.70
CA LYS A 1011 51.41 -53.13 -43.10
C LYS A 1011 50.51 -54.12 -43.83
N TRP A 1012 50.38 -53.95 -45.16
CA TRP A 1012 49.46 -54.72 -45.99
C TRP A 1012 50.19 -55.38 -47.17
N ASN A 1013 50.00 -56.69 -47.27
CA ASN A 1013 50.44 -57.47 -48.44
C ASN A 1013 49.56 -57.20 -49.67
N PHE A 1014 48.28 -56.90 -49.46
CA PHE A 1014 47.38 -56.42 -50.49
C PHE A 1014 46.35 -55.48 -49.87
N TYR A 1015 46.11 -54.34 -50.52
CA TYR A 1015 45.02 -53.44 -50.19
C TYR A 1015 44.49 -52.78 -51.47
N LYS A 1016 43.18 -52.84 -51.69
CA LYS A 1016 42.55 -52.24 -52.86
C LYS A 1016 42.61 -50.72 -52.76
N THR A 1017 43.31 -50.07 -53.67
CA THR A 1017 43.54 -48.61 -53.70
C THR A 1017 42.49 -47.83 -54.51
N ASP A 1018 41.54 -48.54 -55.12
CA ASP A 1018 40.37 -47.98 -55.79
C ASP A 1018 39.58 -47.03 -54.86
N GLY A 1019 39.43 -45.78 -55.29
CA GLY A 1019 38.75 -44.73 -54.52
C GLY A 1019 39.63 -43.94 -53.53
N LEU A 1020 40.91 -44.28 -53.34
CA LEU A 1020 41.82 -43.45 -52.54
C LEU A 1020 42.44 -42.31 -53.36
N PRO A 1021 42.73 -41.13 -52.79
CA PRO A 1021 43.48 -40.09 -53.50
C PRO A 1021 44.92 -40.51 -53.81
N GLU A 1022 45.44 -40.14 -54.99
CA GLU A 1022 46.81 -40.45 -55.44
C GLU A 1022 47.88 -40.03 -54.41
N SER A 1023 47.73 -38.84 -53.82
CA SER A 1023 48.63 -38.35 -52.76
C SER A 1023 48.67 -39.24 -51.52
N ARG A 1024 47.55 -39.89 -51.18
CA ARG A 1024 47.46 -40.79 -50.02
C ARG A 1024 48.10 -42.13 -50.31
N VAL A 1025 47.88 -42.68 -51.51
CA VAL A 1025 48.54 -43.91 -51.98
C VAL A 1025 50.06 -43.71 -52.04
N ARG A 1026 50.53 -42.55 -52.50
CA ARG A 1026 51.96 -42.18 -52.46
C ARG A 1026 52.53 -42.25 -51.04
N ILE A 1027 51.87 -41.65 -50.05
CA ILE A 1027 52.29 -41.69 -48.63
C ILE A 1027 52.36 -43.13 -48.11
N MET A 1028 51.41 -43.99 -48.50
CA MET A 1028 51.39 -45.41 -48.12
C MET A 1028 52.58 -46.18 -48.69
N ILE A 1029 53.04 -45.82 -49.90
CA ILE A 1029 54.23 -46.42 -50.52
C ILE A 1029 55.50 -45.93 -49.80
N GLU A 1030 55.66 -44.61 -49.61
CA GLU A 1030 56.81 -43.99 -48.94
C GLU A 1030 57.03 -44.55 -47.52
N ASN A 1031 55.94 -44.74 -46.77
CA ASN A 1031 55.98 -45.27 -45.41
C ASN A 1031 55.93 -46.80 -45.32
N LYS A 1032 56.04 -47.51 -46.45
CA LYS A 1032 56.03 -48.98 -46.52
C LYS A 1032 54.79 -49.65 -45.90
N VAL A 1033 53.66 -48.95 -45.94
CA VAL A 1033 52.35 -49.49 -45.56
C VAL A 1033 51.91 -50.52 -46.60
N LEU A 1034 52.12 -50.23 -47.89
CA LEU A 1034 51.89 -51.18 -48.98
C LEU A 1034 53.18 -51.93 -49.32
N SER A 1035 53.12 -53.26 -49.22
CA SER A 1035 54.22 -54.11 -49.68
C SER A 1035 54.19 -54.28 -51.20
N LEU A 1036 55.35 -54.39 -51.83
CA LEU A 1036 55.44 -54.74 -53.24
C LEU A 1036 54.98 -56.19 -53.46
N THR A 1037 53.75 -56.39 -53.95
CA THR A 1037 53.18 -57.68 -54.35
C THR A 1037 52.59 -57.55 -55.75
N VAL A 1038 52.38 -58.66 -56.46
CA VAL A 1038 51.73 -58.64 -57.79
C VAL A 1038 50.37 -57.98 -57.71
N ASP A 1039 49.58 -58.31 -56.69
CA ASP A 1039 48.23 -57.76 -56.51
C ASP A 1039 48.26 -56.23 -56.27
N ASN A 1040 49.15 -55.72 -55.41
CA ASN A 1040 49.29 -54.27 -55.20
C ASN A 1040 49.85 -53.57 -56.44
N TYR A 1041 50.79 -54.19 -57.16
CA TYR A 1041 51.35 -53.63 -58.39
C TYR A 1041 50.26 -53.46 -59.46
N GLU A 1042 49.48 -54.51 -59.74
CA GLU A 1042 48.40 -54.47 -60.74
C GLU A 1042 47.27 -53.53 -60.32
N ASP A 1043 46.89 -53.51 -59.03
CA ASP A 1043 45.85 -52.61 -58.54
C ASP A 1043 46.26 -51.12 -58.64
N ILE A 1044 47.49 -50.78 -58.25
CA ILE A 1044 48.00 -49.40 -58.39
C ILE A 1044 48.20 -49.05 -59.87
N LYS A 1045 48.65 -49.98 -60.71
CA LYS A 1045 48.78 -49.76 -62.17
C LYS A 1045 47.45 -49.45 -62.82
N ALA A 1046 46.37 -50.10 -62.36
CA ALA A 1046 45.02 -49.89 -62.87
C ALA A 1046 44.38 -48.59 -62.33
N ASN A 1047 44.56 -48.28 -61.04
CA ASN A 1047 43.81 -47.21 -60.37
C ASN A 1047 44.59 -45.90 -60.18
N HIS A 1048 45.93 -45.94 -60.11
CA HIS A 1048 46.83 -44.80 -59.87
C HIS A 1048 48.04 -44.82 -60.82
N PRO A 1049 47.80 -44.61 -62.14
CA PRO A 1049 48.83 -44.78 -63.16
C PRO A 1049 50.05 -43.89 -62.90
N GLY A 1050 51.23 -44.50 -62.77
CA GLY A 1050 52.50 -43.84 -62.48
C GLY A 1050 53.04 -44.15 -61.08
N LEU A 1051 52.17 -44.38 -60.08
CA LEU A 1051 52.61 -44.76 -58.73
C LEU A 1051 53.06 -46.22 -58.63
N HIS A 1052 52.66 -47.09 -59.57
CA HIS A 1052 53.12 -48.47 -59.62
C HIS A 1052 54.63 -48.54 -59.92
N LEU A 1053 55.15 -47.61 -60.74
CA LEU A 1053 56.59 -47.45 -60.96
C LEU A 1053 57.29 -46.96 -59.68
N PHE A 1054 56.68 -46.01 -58.98
CA PHE A 1054 57.19 -45.50 -57.70
C PHE A 1054 57.22 -46.59 -56.61
N LEU A 1055 56.22 -47.49 -56.57
CA LEU A 1055 56.23 -48.68 -55.70
C LEU A 1055 57.41 -49.60 -56.01
N LEU A 1056 57.77 -49.78 -57.29
CA LEU A 1056 58.94 -50.55 -57.71
C LEU A 1056 60.25 -49.85 -57.30
N GLU A 1057 60.32 -48.52 -57.43
CA GLU A 1057 61.50 -47.72 -57.03
C GLU A 1057 61.75 -47.82 -55.52
N GLU A 1058 60.73 -47.63 -54.68
CA GLU A 1058 60.83 -47.74 -53.22
C GLU A 1058 61.12 -49.18 -52.74
N ASN A 1059 60.82 -50.18 -53.57
CA ASN A 1059 61.03 -51.61 -53.28
C ASN A 1059 62.00 -52.28 -54.27
N ILE A 1060 63.00 -51.54 -54.75
CA ILE A 1060 63.87 -51.94 -55.86
C ILE A 1060 64.53 -53.31 -55.67
N GLU A 1061 64.95 -53.64 -54.45
CA GLU A 1061 65.62 -54.91 -54.15
C GLU A 1061 64.68 -56.11 -54.32
N ARG A 1062 63.42 -55.98 -53.88
CA ARG A 1062 62.40 -57.04 -54.03
C ARG A 1062 61.98 -57.20 -55.48
N PHE A 1063 61.72 -56.09 -56.16
CA PHE A 1063 61.40 -56.08 -57.60
C PHE A 1063 62.48 -56.83 -58.39
N VAL A 1064 63.75 -56.55 -58.12
CA VAL A 1064 64.86 -57.13 -58.87
C VAL A 1064 64.99 -58.64 -58.71
N ASN A 1065 64.69 -59.15 -57.52
CA ASN A 1065 64.73 -60.58 -57.26
C ASN A 1065 63.55 -61.33 -57.89
N HIS A 1066 62.45 -60.64 -58.20
CA HIS A 1066 61.20 -61.22 -58.72
C HIS A 1066 60.68 -60.49 -59.97
N HIS A 1067 61.58 -59.94 -60.78
CA HIS A 1067 61.23 -59.05 -61.89
C HIS A 1067 60.33 -59.71 -62.94
N ASP A 1068 60.45 -61.03 -63.12
CA ASP A 1068 59.63 -61.82 -64.05
C ASP A 1068 58.13 -61.80 -63.68
N GLU A 1069 57.79 -61.44 -62.44
CA GLU A 1069 56.41 -61.35 -61.96
C GLU A 1069 55.72 -60.03 -62.36
N TYR A 1070 56.46 -59.03 -62.85
CA TYR A 1070 55.94 -57.69 -63.14
C TYR A 1070 56.15 -57.34 -64.61
N VAL A 1071 55.05 -57.16 -65.37
CA VAL A 1071 55.10 -56.89 -66.81
C VAL A 1071 55.22 -55.39 -67.08
N LEU A 1072 56.39 -54.96 -67.57
CA LEU A 1072 56.67 -53.59 -67.96
C LEU A 1072 56.56 -53.39 -69.48
N ASN A 1073 55.94 -52.29 -69.92
CA ASN A 1073 56.01 -51.84 -71.31
C ASN A 1073 57.27 -51.00 -71.58
N ILE A 1074 57.52 -50.61 -72.83
CA ILE A 1074 58.75 -49.91 -73.20
C ILE A 1074 58.84 -48.52 -72.56
N GLU A 1075 57.73 -47.80 -72.45
CA GLU A 1075 57.68 -46.48 -71.82
C GLU A 1075 57.93 -46.55 -70.30
N GLU A 1076 57.48 -47.63 -69.65
CA GLU A 1076 57.72 -47.92 -68.22
C GLU A 1076 59.18 -48.31 -67.96
N ILE A 1077 59.77 -49.11 -68.86
CA ILE A 1077 61.20 -49.44 -68.82
C ILE A 1077 62.03 -48.18 -69.01
N GLU A 1078 61.66 -47.32 -69.96
CA GLU A 1078 62.30 -46.04 -70.20
C GLU A 1078 62.22 -45.13 -68.96
N ALA A 1079 61.04 -44.96 -68.37
CA ALA A 1079 60.85 -44.17 -67.15
C ALA A 1079 61.71 -44.68 -65.97
N LEU A 1080 61.73 -46.00 -65.74
CA LEU A 1080 62.58 -46.62 -64.72
C LEU A 1080 64.08 -46.49 -65.05
N PHE A 1081 64.46 -46.52 -66.33
CA PHE A 1081 65.84 -46.34 -66.76
C PHE A 1081 66.34 -44.92 -66.49
N TYR A 1082 65.48 -43.90 -66.61
CA TYR A 1082 65.80 -42.51 -66.28
C TYR A 1082 65.62 -42.16 -64.79
N SER A 1083 64.95 -43.01 -64.02
CA SER A 1083 64.80 -42.84 -62.57
C SER A 1083 66.13 -42.90 -61.79
N ASN A 1084 66.05 -42.63 -60.49
CA ASN A 1084 67.16 -42.71 -59.53
C ASN A 1084 67.58 -44.15 -59.19
N VAL A 1085 67.06 -45.15 -59.89
CA VAL A 1085 67.43 -46.55 -59.72
C VAL A 1085 68.94 -46.75 -59.98
N PRO A 1086 69.69 -47.43 -59.09
CA PRO A 1086 71.11 -47.69 -59.28
C PRO A 1086 71.48 -48.40 -60.59
N ASP A 1087 72.67 -48.12 -61.14
CA ASP A 1087 73.15 -48.67 -62.41
C ASP A 1087 73.18 -50.21 -62.46
N THR A 1088 73.39 -50.86 -61.32
CA THR A 1088 73.32 -52.33 -61.18
C THR A 1088 71.97 -52.89 -61.62
N TYR A 1089 70.90 -52.12 -61.43
CA TYR A 1089 69.54 -52.49 -61.80
C TYR A 1089 69.20 -52.05 -63.22
N LYS A 1090 69.70 -50.89 -63.68
CA LYS A 1090 69.62 -50.51 -65.11
C LYS A 1090 70.24 -51.58 -66.02
N THR A 1091 71.31 -52.22 -65.55
CA THR A 1091 71.94 -53.38 -66.22
C THR A 1091 70.98 -54.58 -66.36
N LYS A 1092 70.13 -54.85 -65.37
CA LYS A 1092 69.13 -55.93 -65.41
C LYS A 1092 67.92 -55.55 -66.27
N LEU A 1093 67.44 -54.32 -66.16
CA LEU A 1093 66.36 -53.78 -67.01
C LEU A 1093 66.71 -53.88 -68.49
N VAL A 1094 67.95 -53.51 -68.87
CA VAL A 1094 68.42 -53.61 -70.26
C VAL A 1094 68.42 -55.06 -70.79
N LYS A 1095 68.70 -56.05 -69.95
CA LYS A 1095 68.64 -57.48 -70.35
C LYS A 1095 67.22 -57.99 -70.57
N GLN A 1096 66.22 -57.34 -69.98
CA GLN A 1096 64.81 -57.69 -70.14
C GLN A 1096 64.14 -56.99 -71.32
N ILE A 1097 64.84 -56.07 -71.99
CA ILE A 1097 64.32 -55.44 -73.19
C ILE A 1097 64.08 -56.53 -74.23
N ASN A 1098 62.81 -56.82 -74.49
CA ASN A 1098 62.43 -57.74 -75.55
C ASN A 1098 62.82 -57.11 -76.89
N PRO A 1099 63.73 -57.71 -77.67
CA PRO A 1099 64.21 -57.13 -78.92
C PRO A 1099 63.10 -56.88 -79.94
N VAL A 1100 61.98 -57.58 -79.84
CA VAL A 1100 60.79 -57.38 -80.70
C VAL A 1100 60.11 -56.04 -80.41
N ILE A 1101 60.12 -55.58 -79.16
CA ILE A 1101 59.49 -54.31 -78.76
C ILE A 1101 60.29 -53.10 -79.27
N LEU A 1102 61.59 -53.30 -79.51
CA LEU A 1102 62.48 -52.31 -80.15
C LEU A 1102 62.27 -52.17 -81.67
N THR A 1103 61.24 -52.76 -82.27
CA THR A 1103 61.00 -52.63 -83.73
C THR A 1103 59.88 -51.65 -84.10
N ASP A 1104 59.25 -51.02 -83.11
CA ASP A 1104 58.10 -50.13 -83.32
C ASP A 1104 58.37 -48.67 -82.89
N SER A 1105 58.10 -47.75 -83.82
CA SER A 1105 58.05 -46.27 -83.69
C SER A 1105 59.35 -45.42 -83.66
N GLU A 1106 59.25 -44.20 -84.21
CA GLU A 1106 60.24 -43.10 -84.15
C GLU A 1106 60.61 -42.66 -82.72
N LYS A 1107 59.82 -43.01 -81.70
CA LYS A 1107 60.02 -42.56 -80.31
C LYS A 1107 61.09 -43.35 -79.55
N VAL A 1108 61.47 -44.54 -80.03
CA VAL A 1108 62.44 -45.41 -79.36
C VAL A 1108 63.88 -45.15 -79.83
N LEU A 1109 64.09 -44.27 -80.83
CA LEU A 1109 65.42 -44.04 -81.42
C LEU A 1109 66.42 -43.46 -80.40
N ASP A 1110 66.00 -42.47 -79.61
CA ASP A 1110 66.85 -41.83 -78.61
C ASP A 1110 67.17 -42.81 -77.46
N PHE A 1111 66.14 -43.49 -76.94
CA PHE A 1111 66.31 -44.52 -75.91
C PHE A 1111 67.17 -45.70 -76.38
N ALA A 1112 66.99 -46.19 -77.60
CA ALA A 1112 67.82 -47.26 -78.19
C ALA A 1112 69.29 -46.82 -78.35
N GLY A 1113 69.52 -45.55 -78.71
CA GLY A 1113 70.85 -44.95 -78.74
C GLY A 1113 71.51 -44.96 -77.36
N GLU A 1114 70.76 -44.56 -76.33
CA GLU A 1114 71.25 -44.57 -74.94
C GLU A 1114 71.48 -45.98 -74.40
N VAL A 1115 70.60 -46.94 -74.70
CA VAL A 1115 70.79 -48.35 -74.34
C VAL A 1115 72.05 -48.89 -75.01
N ALA A 1116 72.29 -48.59 -76.29
CA ALA A 1116 73.51 -48.97 -77.00
C ALA A 1116 74.76 -48.35 -76.37
N GLU A 1117 74.72 -47.07 -75.99
CA GLU A 1117 75.83 -46.42 -75.29
C GLU A 1117 76.04 -46.97 -73.88
N PHE A 1118 74.96 -47.30 -73.16
CA PHE A 1118 75.02 -47.90 -71.83
C PHE A 1118 75.69 -49.27 -71.88
N ILE A 1119 75.31 -50.13 -72.84
CA ILE A 1119 75.95 -51.43 -73.09
C ILE A 1119 77.44 -51.27 -73.35
N VAL A 1120 77.81 -50.32 -74.21
CA VAL A 1120 79.21 -50.04 -74.56
C VAL A 1120 80.01 -49.51 -73.38
N ASN A 1121 79.50 -48.52 -72.66
CA ASN A 1121 80.21 -47.84 -71.57
C ASN A 1121 80.37 -48.75 -70.35
N ARG A 1122 79.41 -49.66 -70.09
CA ARG A 1122 79.46 -50.62 -68.99
C ARG A 1122 80.12 -51.95 -69.36
N GLY A 1123 80.49 -52.15 -70.63
CA GLY A 1123 81.09 -53.39 -71.11
C GLY A 1123 80.15 -54.59 -70.93
N MET A 1124 78.84 -54.37 -71.13
CA MET A 1124 77.83 -55.41 -70.98
C MET A 1124 77.82 -56.35 -72.19
N GLU A 1125 77.58 -57.63 -71.92
CA GLU A 1125 77.26 -58.60 -72.98
C GLU A 1125 75.77 -58.44 -73.33
N ALA A 1126 75.49 -58.11 -74.59
CA ALA A 1126 74.15 -58.07 -75.14
C ALA A 1126 73.89 -59.35 -75.94
N ASP A 1127 72.68 -59.90 -75.81
CA ASP A 1127 72.26 -61.03 -76.63
C ASP A 1127 72.29 -60.64 -78.13
N ALA A 1128 72.49 -61.62 -79.00
CA ALA A 1128 72.59 -61.41 -80.45
C ALA A 1128 71.32 -60.74 -81.00
N ALA A 1129 70.14 -61.12 -80.50
CA ALA A 1129 68.87 -60.53 -80.91
C ALA A 1129 68.74 -59.04 -80.51
N LEU A 1130 69.20 -58.67 -79.30
CA LEU A 1130 69.23 -57.28 -78.86
C LEU A 1130 70.26 -56.47 -79.65
N THR A 1131 71.42 -57.06 -79.93
CA THR A 1131 72.47 -56.43 -80.74
C THR A 1131 71.96 -56.17 -82.16
N ASP A 1132 71.23 -57.11 -82.76
CA ASP A 1132 70.60 -56.96 -84.06
C ASP A 1132 69.54 -55.86 -84.08
N ALA A 1133 68.66 -55.86 -83.09
CA ALA A 1133 67.63 -54.83 -82.96
C ALA A 1133 68.26 -53.43 -82.87
N LEU A 1134 69.31 -53.27 -82.03
CA LEU A 1134 70.06 -52.01 -81.91
C LEU A 1134 70.80 -51.65 -83.22
N PHE A 1135 71.32 -52.62 -83.96
CA PHE A 1135 71.98 -52.40 -85.25
C PHE A 1135 71.03 -51.99 -86.38
N ALA A 1136 69.75 -52.38 -86.30
CA ALA A 1136 68.72 -52.04 -87.27
C ALA A 1136 68.30 -50.56 -87.19
N PHE A 1137 68.41 -49.92 -86.02
CA PHE A 1137 68.16 -48.49 -85.86
C PHE A 1137 69.17 -47.61 -86.61
N ASP A 1138 68.79 -46.39 -86.97
CA ASP A 1138 69.68 -45.41 -87.63
C ASP A 1138 70.67 -44.74 -86.65
N LEU A 1139 71.41 -45.57 -85.91
CA LEU A 1139 72.47 -45.11 -85.02
C LEU A 1139 73.68 -44.62 -85.82
N THR A 1140 74.40 -43.63 -85.28
CA THR A 1140 75.62 -43.12 -85.91
C THR A 1140 76.61 -44.25 -86.17
N LYS A 1141 77.33 -44.16 -87.30
CA LYS A 1141 78.30 -45.18 -87.70
C LYS A 1141 79.36 -45.46 -86.62
N ASN A 1142 79.75 -44.44 -85.85
CA ASN A 1142 80.68 -44.59 -84.72
C ASN A 1142 80.05 -45.40 -83.57
N CYS A 1143 78.79 -45.15 -83.22
CA CYS A 1143 78.08 -45.92 -82.19
C CYS A 1143 77.98 -47.41 -82.59
N LYS A 1144 77.57 -47.70 -83.83
CA LYS A 1144 77.54 -49.09 -84.35
C LYS A 1144 78.91 -49.75 -84.32
N VAL A 1145 79.98 -49.04 -84.70
CA VAL A 1145 81.35 -49.56 -84.60
C VAL A 1145 81.74 -49.87 -83.15
N ARG A 1146 81.41 -49.00 -82.18
CA ARG A 1146 81.68 -49.25 -80.75
C ARG A 1146 80.88 -50.43 -80.21
N LEU A 1147 79.60 -50.49 -80.56
CA LEU A 1147 78.70 -51.58 -80.16
C LEU A 1147 79.24 -52.91 -80.67
N LEU A 1148 79.53 -53.03 -81.97
CA LEU A 1148 80.16 -54.24 -82.53
C LEU A 1148 81.48 -54.55 -81.84
N THR A 1149 82.38 -53.56 -81.67
CA THR A 1149 83.68 -53.75 -80.99
C THR A 1149 83.50 -54.35 -79.60
N SER A 1150 82.52 -53.86 -78.82
CA SER A 1150 82.25 -54.38 -77.48
C SER A 1150 81.72 -55.82 -77.47
N GLN A 1151 81.00 -56.22 -78.52
CA GLN A 1151 80.38 -57.54 -78.63
C GLN A 1151 81.20 -58.55 -79.45
N VAL A 1152 82.34 -58.17 -80.05
CA VAL A 1152 83.16 -59.11 -80.86
C VAL A 1152 83.53 -60.38 -80.08
N LYS A 1153 83.73 -60.29 -78.76
CA LYS A 1153 84.10 -61.46 -77.93
C LYS A 1153 82.96 -62.44 -77.73
N THR A 1154 81.72 -61.98 -77.80
CA THR A 1154 80.52 -62.76 -77.49
C THR A 1154 79.80 -63.26 -78.74
N LEU A 1155 80.01 -62.62 -79.89
CA LEU A 1155 79.36 -62.98 -81.14
C LEU A 1155 80.11 -64.09 -81.91
N GLU A 1156 79.36 -64.99 -82.56
CA GLU A 1156 79.93 -65.97 -83.48
C GLU A 1156 80.50 -65.29 -84.74
N GLN A 1157 81.52 -65.90 -85.36
CA GLN A 1157 82.20 -65.32 -86.52
C GLN A 1157 81.25 -65.00 -87.69
N ASP A 1158 80.24 -65.84 -87.94
CA ASP A 1158 79.25 -65.59 -88.99
C ASP A 1158 78.44 -64.34 -88.70
N LYS A 1159 78.13 -64.07 -87.42
CA LYS A 1159 77.39 -62.89 -87.01
C LYS A 1159 78.24 -61.63 -87.06
N ILE A 1160 79.51 -61.71 -86.65
CA ILE A 1160 80.49 -60.64 -86.85
C ILE A 1160 80.59 -60.29 -88.34
N THR A 1161 80.59 -61.30 -89.22
CA THR A 1161 80.59 -61.10 -90.69
C THR A 1161 79.37 -60.31 -91.14
N GLU A 1162 78.18 -60.68 -90.67
CA GLU A 1162 76.93 -60.00 -91.02
C GLU A 1162 76.95 -58.53 -90.59
N LEU A 1163 77.32 -58.25 -89.34
CA LEU A 1163 77.36 -56.88 -88.81
C LEU A 1163 78.45 -56.02 -89.47
N LEU A 1164 79.60 -56.60 -89.81
CA LEU A 1164 80.64 -55.91 -90.60
C LEU A 1164 80.16 -55.56 -92.01
N LYS A 1165 79.36 -56.43 -92.64
CA LYS A 1165 78.71 -56.12 -93.93
C LYS A 1165 77.67 -55.01 -93.77
N ALA A 1166 76.88 -55.03 -92.71
CA ALA A 1166 75.88 -54.00 -92.41
C ALA A 1166 76.51 -52.60 -92.21
N LEU A 1167 77.74 -52.52 -91.71
CA LEU A 1167 78.50 -51.26 -91.61
C LEU A 1167 78.95 -50.68 -92.97
N GLY A 1168 78.85 -51.45 -94.06
CA GLY A 1168 79.25 -51.07 -95.42
C GLY A 1168 80.76 -50.82 -95.60
N PRO A 1169 81.22 -50.47 -96.81
CA PRO A 1169 82.64 -50.15 -97.05
C PRO A 1169 83.12 -48.98 -96.17
N PRO A 1170 84.37 -49.02 -95.66
CA PRO A 1170 85.40 -50.03 -95.92
C PRO A 1170 85.39 -51.23 -94.93
N TYR A 1171 84.41 -51.33 -94.01
CA TYR A 1171 84.35 -52.42 -93.02
C TYR A 1171 83.84 -53.73 -93.62
N ALA A 1172 82.88 -53.66 -94.54
CA ALA A 1172 82.38 -54.82 -95.28
C ALA A 1172 83.50 -55.56 -96.02
N ASP A 1173 84.51 -54.84 -96.53
CA ASP A 1173 85.64 -55.41 -97.25
C ASP A 1173 86.54 -56.31 -96.36
N ILE A 1174 86.47 -56.18 -95.03
CA ILE A 1174 87.19 -57.02 -94.06
C ILE A 1174 86.66 -58.46 -94.08
N THR A 1175 85.42 -58.66 -94.53
CA THR A 1175 84.78 -59.98 -94.57
C THR A 1175 85.24 -60.85 -95.75
N GLU A 1176 85.99 -60.30 -96.71
CA GLU A 1176 86.47 -61.02 -97.89
C GLU A 1176 87.88 -61.63 -97.68
N GLY A 1177 87.94 -62.96 -97.69
CA GLY A 1177 89.18 -63.73 -97.50
C GLY A 1177 90.23 -63.44 -98.58
N GLY A 1178 91.48 -63.21 -98.17
CA GLY A 1178 92.60 -62.94 -99.07
C GLY A 1178 92.74 -61.49 -99.56
N LYS A 1179 91.77 -60.60 -99.29
CA LYS A 1179 91.91 -59.16 -99.53
C LYS A 1179 92.69 -58.46 -98.41
N ARG A 1180 93.33 -57.33 -98.75
CA ARG A 1180 94.03 -56.47 -97.78
C ARG A 1180 93.39 -55.08 -97.70
N PRO A 1181 92.14 -54.97 -97.22
CA PRO A 1181 91.43 -53.69 -97.20
C PRO A 1181 92.14 -52.68 -96.28
N THR A 1182 91.96 -51.39 -96.59
CA THR A 1182 92.51 -50.30 -95.79
C THR A 1182 91.39 -49.47 -95.19
N ILE A 1183 91.37 -49.34 -93.87
CA ILE A 1183 90.44 -48.47 -93.15
C ILE A 1183 91.19 -47.28 -92.52
N LEU A 1184 90.49 -46.20 -92.17
CA LEU A 1184 91.13 -45.03 -91.55
C LEU A 1184 91.77 -45.38 -90.21
N ASN A 1185 92.97 -44.87 -89.98
CA ASN A 1185 93.72 -45.06 -88.74
C ASN A 1185 93.22 -44.10 -87.65
N ASN A 1186 92.15 -44.50 -86.95
CA ASN A 1186 91.64 -43.86 -85.74
C ASN A 1186 91.49 -44.88 -84.60
N ASP A 1187 91.29 -44.42 -83.38
CA ASP A 1187 91.29 -45.29 -82.21
C ASP A 1187 90.09 -46.26 -82.18
N LEU A 1188 88.94 -45.83 -82.69
CA LEU A 1188 87.75 -46.68 -82.90
C LEU A 1188 88.06 -47.91 -83.77
N ASN A 1189 88.68 -47.67 -84.93
CA ASN A 1189 89.01 -48.71 -85.89
C ASN A 1189 90.15 -49.58 -85.41
N LYS A 1190 91.13 -49.01 -84.70
CA LYS A 1190 92.16 -49.79 -84.02
C LYS A 1190 91.54 -50.73 -82.98
N ALA A 1191 90.58 -50.25 -82.18
CA ALA A 1191 89.92 -51.06 -81.16
C ALA A 1191 89.12 -52.21 -81.81
N LEU A 1192 88.32 -51.91 -82.84
CA LEU A 1192 87.58 -52.94 -83.60
C LEU A 1192 88.54 -53.97 -84.20
N LEU A 1193 89.57 -53.54 -84.93
CA LEU A 1193 90.52 -54.46 -85.56
C LEU A 1193 91.33 -55.25 -84.53
N SER A 1194 91.68 -54.65 -83.39
CA SER A 1194 92.38 -55.35 -82.31
C SER A 1194 91.53 -56.46 -81.72
N GLU A 1195 90.22 -56.24 -81.53
CA GLU A 1195 89.33 -57.28 -81.04
C GLU A 1195 89.03 -58.34 -82.12
N LEU A 1196 88.91 -57.95 -83.39
CA LEU A 1196 88.81 -58.91 -84.49
C LEU A 1196 90.08 -59.77 -84.65
N ASP A 1197 91.25 -59.20 -84.40
CA ASP A 1197 92.54 -59.92 -84.42
C ASP A 1197 92.64 -60.89 -83.24
N ARG A 1198 92.29 -60.44 -82.03
CA ARG A 1198 92.22 -61.28 -80.82
C ARG A 1198 91.23 -62.43 -80.95
N ASN A 1199 90.10 -62.21 -81.63
CA ASN A 1199 89.10 -63.23 -81.90
C ASN A 1199 89.49 -64.16 -83.07
N ASN A 1200 90.71 -64.03 -83.62
CA ASN A 1200 91.18 -64.76 -84.81
C ASN A 1200 90.26 -64.60 -86.03
N TYR A 1201 89.50 -63.51 -86.12
CA TYR A 1201 88.66 -63.20 -87.28
C TYR A 1201 89.49 -62.63 -88.43
N ILE A 1202 90.51 -61.83 -88.09
CA ILE A 1202 91.58 -61.39 -89.02
C ILE A 1202 92.93 -61.96 -88.58
N SER A 1203 93.91 -61.96 -89.49
CA SER A 1203 95.25 -62.53 -89.22
C SER A 1203 96.22 -61.57 -88.54
N GLN A 1204 96.13 -60.28 -88.88
CA GLN A 1204 96.85 -59.15 -88.28
C GLN A 1204 96.36 -57.87 -88.96
N PHE A 1205 96.67 -56.71 -88.40
CA PHE A 1205 96.57 -55.45 -89.11
C PHE A 1205 97.83 -54.60 -88.87
N LYS A 1206 98.24 -53.82 -89.86
CA LYS A 1206 99.44 -52.97 -89.78
C LYS A 1206 99.09 -51.51 -90.06
N PRO A 1207 99.63 -50.56 -89.29
CA PRO A 1207 99.49 -49.14 -89.60
C PRO A 1207 100.35 -48.75 -90.81
N GLU A 1208 99.74 -48.06 -91.77
CA GLU A 1208 100.37 -47.42 -92.92
C GLU A 1208 99.93 -45.95 -92.95
N GLU A 1209 100.73 -45.08 -92.35
CA GLU A 1209 100.41 -43.65 -92.17
C GLU A 1209 98.98 -43.40 -91.65
N LYS A 1210 98.11 -42.82 -92.48
CA LYS A 1210 96.72 -42.45 -92.16
C LYS A 1210 95.72 -43.62 -92.30
N ARG A 1211 96.16 -44.82 -92.68
CA ARG A 1211 95.31 -46.01 -92.84
C ARG A 1211 95.85 -47.23 -92.09
N LEU A 1212 94.95 -48.13 -91.72
CA LEU A 1212 95.25 -49.46 -91.17
C LEU A 1212 94.99 -50.46 -92.27
N ARG A 1213 96.03 -51.21 -92.65
CA ARG A 1213 95.91 -52.32 -93.59
C ARG A 1213 95.57 -53.59 -92.84
N VAL A 1214 94.43 -54.18 -93.17
CA VAL A 1214 93.92 -55.39 -92.53
C VAL A 1214 94.34 -56.58 -93.35
N PHE A 1215 94.87 -57.62 -92.72
CA PHE A 1215 95.22 -58.88 -93.38
C PHE A 1215 94.20 -59.92 -92.95
N THR A 1216 93.33 -60.33 -93.86
CA THR A 1216 92.35 -61.38 -93.60
C THR A 1216 92.98 -62.75 -93.85
N TYR A 1217 92.55 -63.79 -93.14
CA TYR A 1217 92.96 -65.15 -93.44
C TYR A 1217 92.53 -65.51 -94.87
N MET A 1218 93.40 -66.17 -95.65
CA MET A 1218 92.98 -66.82 -96.90
C MET A 1218 92.07 -67.98 -96.49
N ARG A 1219 90.76 -67.79 -96.67
CA ARG A 1219 89.77 -68.86 -96.56
C ARG A 1219 89.85 -69.77 -97.76
#